data_AF-A0A7X7FKT0-F1
#
_entry.id   AF-A0A7X7FKT0-F1
#
_cell.length_a   1.000
_cell.length_b   1.000
_cell.length_c   1.000
_cell.angle_alpha   90.00
_cell.angle_beta   90.00
_cell.angle_gamma   90.00
#
_symmetry.space_group_name_H-M   'P 1'
#
loop_
_entity.id
_entity.type
_entity.pdbx_description
1 polymer ?
#
loop_
_entity_poly.entity_id
_entity_poly.type
_entity_poly.pdbx_seq_one_letter_code
_entity_poly.pdbx_strand_id
1 'polypeptide(L)'
;MLGTNVKLAPCNACKGKGCEACQDRGFDQNNHVEVSSWLEDTGSEPFGLISLGGEETLPCMDLEKQVAERAENAEGVEYRFGIYQDLLPHVAAELEAVDNPPPERVATDPDIALSSAGCWVTRIKLKQRNRRAEHALLAAETLAAWAWLRGEQYPTDLLADTWCSLVFTHFHDAITATHIDAAYAELMNLYDWLDADTQAFTARAVHAIAKRCTVEGQDRPATVFNTLSWSRTAPVSVEITGWPTQWATVCDDLGPLPVYGIDRRADDTAVIHTLGRDVPALGSRGIRLSPATRPPAVESLAGESIENDCFRITSDEHGIVSIVDKSTGDELIKPETFFAGELILEHDYGDPWATRRADHHRERLSPLTRRSAVQEIPGGSEIIFEGQHPGNPSDFEMVWLTWKQRVLLRDGLPYVEFVTEVDWDTYNRRIRIAFPTTARGDHGDYEIPYGTIRRGRYEPTYEANGVNGDWPAIHWAAPAGNNTRVAIINRGECSYRIEDGTVLVSLLRSPGSPWCLHEPQFYRMPLFDGMRDAGKHEFRLAMFPFKGPWQDSGVTQQAWSYNAPLPAVADCTPAVPSMGLGLSAKGTMISTVKRAEDGDALIVRLFEYAGQGETVELHIPEGFSKAQLVNLLERQPSPLPVNDHSIQIEMKPFKLVTVRVEK
;
A
#
# COMPACT_ATOMS: atom_id res chain seq x y z
N MET A 1 19.89 26.63 -2.46
CA MET A 1 20.26 25.81 -1.29
C MET A 1 21.69 26.13 -0.93
N LEU A 2 21.96 26.63 0.28
CA LEU A 2 23.33 26.87 0.76
C LEU A 2 23.72 25.74 1.69
N GLY A 3 24.03 24.61 1.07
CA GLY A 3 24.59 23.45 1.72
C GLY A 3 25.35 22.68 0.66
N THR A 4 26.63 22.42 0.92
CA THR A 4 27.30 21.33 0.23
C THR A 4 26.66 20.02 0.71
N ASN A 5 26.63 18.96 -0.11
CA ASN A 5 26.23 17.61 0.31
C ASN A 5 27.29 16.98 1.27
N VAL A 6 27.83 17.79 2.19
CA VAL A 6 28.91 17.40 3.09
C VAL A 6 28.28 16.91 4.38
N LYS A 7 28.04 15.60 4.43
CA LYS A 7 27.72 14.92 5.69
C LYS A 7 28.91 15.00 6.66
N LEU A 8 28.68 14.79 7.95
CA LEU A 8 29.72 14.85 8.98
C LEU A 8 30.86 13.87 8.67
N ALA A 9 32.02 14.39 8.24
CA ALA A 9 33.17 13.56 7.92
C ALA A 9 33.59 12.71 9.15
N PRO A 10 33.90 11.41 8.97
CA PRO A 10 34.35 10.59 10.08
C PRO A 10 35.64 11.16 10.66
N CYS A 11 35.76 11.15 12.00
CA CYS A 11 36.94 11.65 12.68
C CYS A 11 38.19 10.95 12.15
N ASN A 12 39.19 11.74 11.75
CA ASN A 12 40.41 11.22 11.14
C ASN A 12 41.16 10.21 12.04
N ALA A 13 41.06 10.37 13.36
CA ALA A 13 41.72 9.53 14.34
C ALA A 13 41.00 8.19 14.59
N CYS A 14 39.68 8.20 14.83
CA CYS A 14 38.94 6.97 15.17
C CYS A 14 38.17 6.34 14.01
N LYS A 15 38.13 6.99 12.85
CA LYS A 15 37.42 6.53 11.64
C LYS A 15 35.95 6.19 11.90
N GLY A 16 35.24 7.01 12.68
CA GLY A 16 33.81 6.83 12.96
C GLY A 16 33.48 6.17 14.30
N LYS A 17 34.45 5.63 15.04
CA LYS A 17 34.18 4.81 16.24
C LYS A 17 33.95 5.58 17.55
N GLY A 18 34.26 6.88 17.55
CA GLY A 18 34.36 7.68 18.78
C GLY A 18 35.76 7.59 19.39
N CYS A 19 36.30 8.73 19.80
CA CYS A 19 37.49 8.84 20.64
C CYS A 19 37.54 10.22 21.30
N GLU A 20 38.48 10.40 22.24
CA GLU A 20 38.72 11.66 22.93
C GLU A 20 38.89 12.85 21.97
N ALA A 21 39.61 12.67 20.84
CA ALA A 21 39.85 13.73 19.86
C ALA A 21 38.58 14.24 19.16
N CYS A 22 37.51 13.44 19.12
CA CYS A 22 36.20 13.85 18.62
C CYS A 22 35.11 13.83 19.71
N GLN A 23 35.50 13.87 20.98
CA GLN A 23 34.57 13.84 22.12
C GLN A 23 33.60 12.64 22.08
N ASP A 24 34.11 11.48 21.68
CA ASP A 24 33.39 10.22 21.52
C ASP A 24 32.25 10.23 20.48
N ARG A 25 32.16 11.29 19.66
CA ARG A 25 31.09 11.43 18.67
C ARG A 25 31.34 10.69 17.36
N GLY A 26 32.59 10.34 17.07
CA GLY A 26 32.98 9.59 15.88
C GLY A 26 33.18 10.43 14.61
N PHE A 27 32.81 11.71 14.60
CA PHE A 27 32.96 12.62 13.46
C PHE A 27 33.83 13.85 13.77
N ASP A 28 34.37 14.47 12.72
CA ASP A 28 35.14 15.72 12.81
C ASP A 28 34.25 16.86 13.33
N GLN A 29 34.64 17.44 14.47
CA GLN A 29 33.90 18.54 15.10
C GLN A 29 34.09 19.88 14.39
N ASN A 30 35.08 20.00 13.50
CA ASN A 30 35.36 21.22 12.76
C ASN A 30 34.65 21.25 11.39
N ASN A 31 33.90 20.21 11.05
CA ASN A 31 33.16 20.15 9.79
C ASN A 31 31.89 20.99 9.88
N HIS A 32 32.01 22.27 9.53
CA HIS A 32 30.92 23.23 9.46
C HIS A 32 30.60 23.55 8.00
N VAL A 33 29.32 23.71 7.68
CA VAL A 33 28.90 24.18 6.35
C VAL A 33 29.06 25.69 6.31
N GLU A 34 29.99 26.17 5.50
CA GLU A 34 30.11 27.59 5.17
C GLU A 34 28.99 28.01 4.20
N VAL A 35 28.65 29.31 4.23
CA VAL A 35 27.66 29.91 3.33
C VAL A 35 28.22 29.91 1.89
N SER A 36 27.91 28.89 1.09
CA SER A 36 28.59 28.61 -0.19
C SER A 36 28.14 29.44 -1.39
N SER A 37 26.97 30.06 -1.34
CA SER A 37 26.49 31.04 -2.33
C SER A 37 25.67 32.13 -1.65
N TRP A 38 25.24 33.15 -2.38
CA TRP A 38 24.62 34.34 -1.80
C TRP A 38 23.58 34.87 -2.78
N LEU A 39 22.51 35.49 -2.26
CA LEU A 39 21.48 36.10 -3.09
C LEU A 39 21.74 37.60 -3.17
N GLU A 40 22.25 38.09 -4.29
CA GLU A 40 22.59 39.51 -4.50
C GLU A 40 21.41 40.34 -5.04
N ASP A 41 20.38 39.69 -5.59
CA ASP A 41 19.18 40.30 -6.14
C ASP A 41 17.98 39.35 -5.97
N THR A 42 16.82 39.86 -5.57
CA THR A 42 15.56 39.11 -5.47
C THR A 42 14.76 39.16 -6.78
N GLY A 43 15.24 39.89 -7.78
CA GLY A 43 14.54 40.12 -9.05
C GLY A 43 13.30 40.98 -8.84
N SER A 44 12.14 40.51 -9.31
CA SER A 44 10.86 41.20 -9.11
C SER A 44 10.20 40.87 -7.76
N GLU A 45 10.73 39.89 -7.02
CA GLU A 45 10.11 39.42 -5.79
C GLU A 45 10.49 40.30 -4.59
N PRO A 46 9.58 40.49 -3.62
CA PRO A 46 9.82 41.34 -2.46
C PRO A 46 10.77 40.74 -1.42
N PHE A 47 11.11 39.45 -1.54
CA PHE A 47 12.07 38.75 -0.68
C PHE A 47 12.71 37.58 -1.43
N GLY A 48 13.79 37.04 -0.88
CA GLY A 48 14.38 35.80 -1.34
C GLY A 48 14.78 34.90 -0.17
N LEU A 49 14.92 33.60 -0.46
CA LEU A 49 15.18 32.58 0.55
C LEU A 49 16.57 32.00 0.41
N ILE A 50 17.32 32.09 1.50
CA ILE A 50 18.59 31.41 1.69
C ILE A 50 18.37 30.30 2.71
N SER A 51 18.25 29.05 2.23
CA SER A 51 18.20 27.88 3.13
C SER A 51 19.60 27.62 3.68
N LEU A 52 19.74 27.72 5.00
CA LEU A 52 20.97 27.46 5.75
C LEU A 52 20.98 26.00 6.23
N GLY A 53 21.87 25.18 5.67
CA GLY A 53 22.06 23.79 6.08
C GLY A 53 22.04 22.78 4.93
N GLY A 54 22.19 21.51 5.28
CA GLY A 54 22.15 20.35 4.39
C GLY A 54 21.82 19.07 5.17
N GLU A 55 21.82 17.93 4.48
CA GLU A 55 21.55 16.63 5.09
C GLU A 55 22.61 16.28 6.15
N GLU A 56 22.18 16.06 7.41
CA GLU A 56 23.04 15.69 8.55
C GLU A 56 24.15 16.71 8.91
N THR A 57 23.98 17.99 8.58
CA THR A 57 24.99 19.03 8.82
C THR A 57 24.87 19.66 10.20
N LEU A 58 26.01 19.96 10.85
CA LEU A 58 26.02 20.78 12.07
C LEU A 58 25.89 22.28 11.73
N PRO A 59 25.26 23.07 12.61
CA PRO A 59 25.24 24.53 12.48
C PRO A 59 26.68 25.09 12.41
N CYS A 60 26.86 26.10 11.56
CA CYS A 60 28.10 26.87 11.49
C CYS A 60 28.20 27.80 12.72
N MET A 61 29.28 27.67 13.49
CA MET A 61 29.42 28.35 14.79
C MET A 61 29.65 29.87 14.67
N ASP A 62 30.14 30.35 13.52
CA ASP A 62 30.39 31.76 13.21
C ASP A 62 29.45 32.31 12.13
N LEU A 63 28.34 31.63 11.88
CA LEU A 63 27.36 31.97 10.84
C LEU A 63 26.87 33.43 10.92
N GLU A 64 26.61 33.93 12.12
CA GLU A 64 26.20 35.33 12.34
C GLU A 64 27.24 36.33 11.81
N LYS A 65 28.53 36.03 12.04
CA LYS A 65 29.63 36.86 11.59
C LYS A 65 29.74 36.83 10.06
N GLN A 66 29.62 35.64 9.46
CA GLN A 66 29.67 35.50 8.00
C GLN A 66 28.51 36.25 7.32
N VAL A 67 27.30 36.18 7.89
CA VAL A 67 26.14 36.94 7.39
C VAL A 67 26.33 38.44 7.57
N ALA A 68 26.85 38.89 8.72
CA ALA A 68 27.13 40.32 8.96
C ALA A 68 28.16 40.89 7.99
N GLU A 69 29.29 40.21 7.78
CA GLU A 69 30.33 40.63 6.83
C GLU A 69 29.80 40.73 5.40
N ARG A 70 28.89 39.83 5.00
CA ARG A 70 28.29 39.88 3.66
C ARG A 70 27.21 40.96 3.53
N ALA A 71 26.40 41.13 4.57
CA ALA A 71 25.35 42.16 4.60
C ALA A 71 25.96 43.59 4.54
N GLU A 72 27.13 43.81 5.17
CA GLU A 72 27.85 45.09 5.07
C GLU A 72 28.26 45.46 3.64
N ASN A 73 28.48 44.46 2.79
CA ASN A 73 28.93 44.64 1.41
C ASN A 73 27.79 44.59 0.37
N ALA A 74 26.55 44.39 0.81
CA ALA A 74 25.41 44.25 -0.09
C ALA A 74 24.71 45.59 -0.35
N GLU A 75 24.49 45.91 -1.61
CA GLU A 75 23.70 47.07 -2.03
C GLU A 75 22.31 46.61 -2.48
N GLY A 76 21.25 47.15 -1.87
CA GLY A 76 19.86 46.93 -2.31
C GLY A 76 19.15 45.70 -1.73
N VAL A 77 19.84 44.86 -0.95
CA VAL A 77 19.25 43.68 -0.29
C VAL A 77 19.58 43.70 1.20
N GLU A 78 18.56 43.51 2.04
CA GLU A 78 18.73 43.37 3.50
C GLU A 78 18.68 41.88 3.89
N TYR A 79 19.67 41.42 4.66
CA TYR A 79 19.71 40.04 5.15
C TYR A 79 19.23 39.98 6.60
N ARG A 80 18.35 39.02 6.87
CA ARG A 80 17.84 38.74 8.21
C ARG A 80 17.82 37.24 8.45
N PHE A 81 18.19 36.83 9.65
CA PHE A 81 17.82 35.50 10.14
C PHE A 81 16.33 35.49 10.40
N GLY A 82 15.65 34.49 9.86
CA GLY A 82 14.22 34.33 10.02
C GLY A 82 13.82 32.87 9.97
N ILE A 83 12.57 32.63 10.35
CA ILE A 83 11.89 31.36 10.23
C ILE A 83 10.83 31.46 9.13
N TYR A 84 10.28 30.32 8.68
CA TYR A 84 9.27 30.33 7.62
C TYR A 84 8.03 31.20 7.96
N GLN A 85 7.72 31.38 9.25
CA GLN A 85 6.64 32.26 9.69
C GLN A 85 6.86 33.74 9.34
N ASP A 86 8.11 34.20 9.26
CA ASP A 86 8.43 35.60 8.90
C ASP A 86 8.10 35.88 7.42
N LEU A 87 7.93 34.83 6.60
CA LEU A 87 7.54 34.95 5.20
C LEU A 87 6.03 35.13 5.02
N LEU A 88 5.22 34.76 6.03
CA LEU A 88 3.76 34.75 5.90
C LEU A 88 3.18 36.08 5.42
N PRO A 89 3.61 37.27 5.90
CA PRO A 89 3.10 38.54 5.40
C PRO A 89 3.38 38.78 3.91
N HIS A 90 4.44 38.18 3.38
CA HIS A 90 4.85 38.34 1.99
C HIS A 90 4.12 37.38 1.03
N VAL A 91 3.69 36.21 1.53
CA VAL A 91 2.96 35.20 0.75
C VAL A 91 1.47 35.11 1.11
N ALA A 92 0.98 35.94 2.04
CA ALA A 92 -0.39 35.88 2.54
C ALA A 92 -1.44 35.96 1.42
N ALA A 93 -1.25 36.89 0.48
CA ALA A 93 -2.15 37.04 -0.66
C ALA A 93 -2.18 35.79 -1.56
N GLU A 94 -1.04 35.11 -1.73
CA GLU A 94 -0.96 33.86 -2.50
C GLU A 94 -1.62 32.70 -1.75
N LEU A 95 -1.43 32.62 -0.43
CA LEU A 95 -2.08 31.62 0.43
C LEU A 95 -3.60 31.79 0.47
N GLU A 96 -4.09 33.03 0.56
CA GLU A 96 -5.52 33.34 0.49
C GLU A 96 -6.12 33.00 -0.90
N ALA A 97 -5.30 33.01 -1.94
CA ALA A 97 -5.69 32.67 -3.30
C ALA A 97 -5.46 31.19 -3.65
N VAL A 98 -5.03 30.31 -2.74
CA VAL A 98 -4.63 28.92 -3.08
C VAL A 98 -5.77 28.08 -3.68
N ASP A 99 -7.02 28.38 -3.31
CA ASP A 99 -8.21 27.73 -3.88
C ASP A 99 -8.60 28.29 -5.27
N ASN A 100 -8.10 29.47 -5.62
CA ASN A 100 -8.34 30.14 -6.90
C ASN A 100 -7.06 30.86 -7.38
N PRO A 101 -5.96 30.12 -7.62
CA PRO A 101 -4.68 30.72 -7.95
C PRO A 101 -4.75 31.35 -9.35
N PRO A 102 -3.93 32.36 -9.64
CA PRO A 102 -3.80 32.89 -10.99
C PRO A 102 -3.52 31.77 -12.00
N PRO A 103 -4.15 31.73 -13.19
CA PRO A 103 -3.99 30.64 -14.15
C PRO A 103 -2.53 30.31 -14.50
N GLU A 104 -1.64 31.30 -14.52
CA GLU A 104 -0.21 31.16 -14.75
C GLU A 104 0.56 30.46 -13.62
N ARG A 105 -0.02 30.41 -12.41
CA ARG A 105 0.52 29.70 -11.24
C ARG A 105 -0.03 28.28 -11.10
N VAL A 106 -1.01 27.89 -11.93
CA VAL A 106 -1.54 26.53 -11.98
C VAL A 106 -0.58 25.66 -12.79
N ALA A 107 -0.04 24.62 -12.15
CA ALA A 107 0.75 23.62 -12.86
C ALA A 107 -0.08 22.99 -13.99
N THR A 108 0.53 22.83 -15.16
CA THR A 108 -0.15 22.21 -16.31
C THR A 108 -0.41 20.72 -16.12
N ASP A 109 0.35 20.09 -15.22
CA ASP A 109 0.22 18.69 -14.82
C ASP A 109 0.05 18.63 -13.29
N PRO A 110 -0.99 17.94 -12.76
CA PRO A 110 -1.13 17.71 -11.33
C PRO A 110 -0.06 16.76 -10.75
N ASP A 111 0.63 15.97 -11.57
CA ASP A 111 1.79 15.19 -11.14
C ASP A 111 3.02 16.10 -11.03
N ILE A 112 3.65 16.11 -9.85
CA ILE A 112 5.00 16.65 -9.67
C ILE A 112 5.95 15.67 -10.38
N ALA A 113 6.86 16.17 -11.22
CA ALA A 113 7.83 15.35 -11.95
C ALA A 113 8.53 14.34 -11.03
N LEU A 114 8.04 13.10 -11.05
CA LEU A 114 8.49 12.07 -10.12
C LEU A 114 9.97 11.78 -10.37
N SER A 115 10.67 11.44 -9.31
CA SER A 115 12.09 11.13 -9.36
C SER A 115 12.35 9.86 -8.56
N SER A 116 13.49 9.23 -8.79
CA SER A 116 13.94 8.10 -7.97
C SER A 116 12.96 6.91 -7.93
N ALA A 117 12.38 6.58 -9.08
CA ALA A 117 11.35 5.54 -9.23
C ALA A 117 11.83 4.11 -8.88
N GLY A 118 13.13 3.90 -8.72
CA GLY A 118 13.68 2.64 -8.23
C GLY A 118 13.24 2.31 -6.79
N CYS A 119 12.92 3.34 -6.01
CA CYS A 119 12.57 3.23 -4.60
C CYS A 119 11.23 2.50 -4.35
N TRP A 120 10.36 2.46 -5.37
CA TRP A 120 9.06 1.78 -5.30
C TRP A 120 9.18 0.27 -5.22
N VAL A 121 10.29 -0.30 -5.70
CA VAL A 121 10.49 -1.77 -5.80
C VAL A 121 11.58 -2.26 -4.85
N THR A 122 12.56 -1.43 -4.48
CA THR A 122 13.64 -1.83 -3.58
C THR A 122 13.10 -2.31 -2.23
N ARG A 123 13.55 -3.48 -1.77
CA ARG A 123 13.12 -4.10 -0.50
C ARG A 123 11.60 -4.12 -0.36
N ILE A 124 10.96 -4.76 -1.34
CA ILE A 124 9.52 -4.72 -1.56
C ILE A 124 8.72 -5.24 -0.36
N LYS A 125 9.30 -6.18 0.38
CA LYS A 125 8.68 -6.76 1.58
C LYS A 125 8.28 -5.70 2.61
N LEU A 126 9.06 -4.63 2.74
CA LEU A 126 8.71 -3.53 3.63
C LEU A 126 7.44 -2.80 3.18
N LYS A 127 7.26 -2.56 1.88
CA LYS A 127 6.05 -1.92 1.33
C LYS A 127 4.83 -2.83 1.50
N GLN A 128 4.99 -4.14 1.32
CA GLN A 128 3.94 -5.12 1.60
C GLN A 128 3.51 -5.10 3.08
N ARG A 129 4.48 -5.03 4.01
CA ARG A 129 4.18 -4.89 5.44
C ARG A 129 3.52 -3.57 5.77
N ASN A 130 3.96 -2.46 5.16
CA ASN A 130 3.34 -1.16 5.31
C ASN A 130 1.87 -1.18 4.90
N ARG A 131 1.59 -1.68 3.69
CA ARG A 131 0.21 -1.77 3.18
C ARG A 131 -0.69 -2.59 4.11
N ARG A 132 -0.18 -3.71 4.63
CA ARG A 132 -0.91 -4.53 5.60
C ARG A 132 -1.17 -3.76 6.90
N ALA A 133 -0.15 -3.10 7.45
CA ALA A 133 -0.24 -2.36 8.70
C ALA A 133 -1.24 -1.19 8.61
N GLU A 134 -1.25 -0.45 7.50
CA GLU A 134 -2.21 0.63 7.25
C GLU A 134 -3.66 0.13 7.33
N HIS A 135 -3.99 -0.93 6.57
CA HIS A 135 -5.34 -1.49 6.56
C HIS A 135 -5.72 -2.17 7.89
N ALA A 136 -4.76 -2.83 8.56
CA ALA A 136 -4.97 -3.46 9.86
C ALA A 136 -5.24 -2.43 10.96
N LEU A 137 -4.48 -1.33 11.00
CA LEU A 137 -4.66 -0.28 12.00
C LEU A 137 -5.96 0.51 11.80
N LEU A 138 -6.31 0.83 10.54
CA LEU A 138 -7.61 1.43 10.22
C LEU A 138 -8.79 0.54 10.63
N ALA A 139 -8.69 -0.78 10.39
CA ALA A 139 -9.70 -1.74 10.81
C ALA A 139 -9.79 -1.84 12.34
N ALA A 140 -8.66 -1.92 13.03
CA ALA A 140 -8.60 -1.96 14.48
C ALA A 140 -9.21 -0.70 15.13
N GLU A 141 -8.91 0.48 14.58
CA GLU A 141 -9.46 1.75 15.05
C GLU A 141 -10.98 1.82 14.84
N THR A 142 -11.46 1.40 13.67
CA THR A 142 -12.89 1.32 13.35
C THR A 142 -13.64 0.39 14.32
N LEU A 143 -13.06 -0.79 14.61
CA LEU A 143 -13.63 -1.74 15.57
C LEU A 143 -13.57 -1.20 17.00
N ALA A 144 -12.50 -0.50 17.39
CA ALA A 144 -12.41 0.14 18.69
C ALA A 144 -13.48 1.23 18.86
N ALA A 145 -13.76 2.00 17.82
CA ALA A 145 -14.86 2.97 17.80
C ALA A 145 -16.22 2.27 17.95
N TRP A 146 -16.43 1.15 17.26
CA TRP A 146 -17.65 0.36 17.40
C TRP A 146 -17.83 -0.20 18.82
N ALA A 147 -16.76 -0.76 19.40
CA ALA A 147 -16.78 -1.24 20.78
C ALA A 147 -17.08 -0.09 21.76
N TRP A 148 -16.49 1.08 21.55
CA TRP A 148 -16.76 2.28 22.35
C TRP A 148 -18.21 2.74 22.28
N LEU A 149 -18.83 2.74 21.10
CA LEU A 149 -20.26 3.04 20.93
C LEU A 149 -21.16 2.07 21.71
N ARG A 150 -20.65 0.88 22.05
CA ARG A 150 -21.33 -0.15 22.86
C ARG A 150 -21.00 -0.08 24.35
N GLY A 151 -20.26 0.95 24.78
CA GLY A 151 -19.92 1.23 26.16
C GLY A 151 -18.55 0.73 26.62
N GLU A 152 -17.72 0.20 25.71
CA GLU A 152 -16.34 -0.17 26.05
C GLU A 152 -15.41 1.05 26.11
N GLN A 153 -14.26 0.87 26.74
CA GLN A 153 -13.21 1.88 26.72
C GLN A 153 -12.50 1.91 25.36
N TYR A 154 -12.43 3.10 24.75
CA TYR A 154 -11.58 3.35 23.58
C TYR A 154 -10.10 3.43 24.00
N PRO A 155 -9.20 2.63 23.41
CA PRO A 155 -7.78 2.60 23.79
C PRO A 155 -7.01 3.77 23.14
N THR A 156 -7.33 5.01 23.52
CA THR A 156 -6.79 6.24 22.90
C THR A 156 -5.26 6.25 22.83
N ASP A 157 -4.59 6.13 23.99
CA ASP A 157 -3.13 6.29 24.05
C ASP A 157 -2.40 5.17 23.29
N LEU A 158 -2.89 3.93 23.42
CA LEU A 158 -2.32 2.77 22.71
C LEU A 158 -2.47 2.92 21.19
N LEU A 159 -3.63 3.34 20.70
CA LEU A 159 -3.83 3.58 19.27
C LEU A 159 -2.95 4.74 18.77
N ALA A 160 -2.81 5.81 19.57
CA ALA A 160 -1.94 6.94 19.22
C ALA A 160 -0.47 6.50 19.11
N ASP A 161 0.03 5.74 20.08
CA ASP A 161 1.41 5.21 20.06
C ASP A 161 1.66 4.27 18.86
N THR A 162 0.69 3.40 18.53
CA THR A 162 0.76 2.52 17.36
C THR A 162 0.69 3.32 16.05
N TRP A 163 -0.13 4.37 15.96
CA TRP A 163 -0.14 5.29 14.81
C TRP A 163 1.18 6.03 14.65
N CYS A 164 1.77 6.53 15.74
CA CYS A 164 3.10 7.14 15.71
C CYS A 164 4.16 6.15 15.21
N SER A 165 4.08 4.89 15.63
CA SER A 165 4.97 3.82 15.18
C SER A 165 4.84 3.55 13.67
N LEU A 166 3.61 3.50 13.13
CA LEU A 166 3.39 3.35 11.69
C LEU A 166 3.89 4.59 10.92
N VAL A 167 3.58 5.80 11.37
CA VAL A 167 4.04 7.04 10.70
C VAL A 167 5.56 7.17 10.75
N PHE A 168 6.23 6.64 11.79
CA PHE A 168 7.69 6.59 11.83
C PHE A 168 8.28 5.77 10.67
N THR A 169 7.63 4.68 10.25
CA THR A 169 8.07 3.89 9.08
C THR A 169 7.82 4.61 7.75
N HIS A 170 7.01 5.67 7.74
CA HIS A 170 6.68 6.46 6.54
C HIS A 170 7.71 7.56 6.22
N PHE A 171 8.74 7.76 7.05
CA PHE A 171 9.87 8.61 6.67
C PHE A 171 10.42 8.18 5.30
N HIS A 172 10.74 9.12 4.42
CA HIS A 172 10.97 8.80 3.00
C HIS A 172 12.09 7.78 2.80
N ASP A 173 13.18 7.79 3.56
CA ASP A 173 14.21 6.74 3.45
C ASP A 173 13.78 5.42 4.09
N ALA A 174 12.91 5.46 5.10
CA ALA A 174 12.39 4.27 5.79
C ALA A 174 11.40 3.50 4.90
N ILE A 175 10.40 4.18 4.33
CA ILE A 175 9.41 3.54 3.46
C ILE A 175 10.04 3.11 2.13
N THR A 176 10.96 3.90 1.59
CA THR A 176 11.73 3.51 0.40
C THR A 176 12.78 2.45 0.69
N ALA A 177 13.09 2.22 1.96
CA ALA A 177 14.01 1.22 2.47
C ALA A 177 15.45 1.38 1.93
N THR A 178 15.87 2.63 1.70
CA THR A 178 17.14 3.02 1.05
C THR A 178 18.30 3.23 2.04
N HIS A 179 18.16 2.71 3.25
CA HIS A 179 19.14 2.76 4.34
C HIS A 179 19.93 1.45 4.50
N ILE A 180 20.94 1.46 5.36
CA ILE A 180 21.74 0.28 5.73
C ILE A 180 20.89 -0.89 6.25
N ASP A 181 21.45 -2.10 6.19
CA ASP A 181 20.79 -3.35 6.58
C ASP A 181 20.30 -3.34 8.05
N ALA A 182 21.02 -2.68 8.96
CA ALA A 182 20.64 -2.58 10.37
C ALA A 182 19.34 -1.79 10.58
N ALA A 183 19.21 -0.64 9.91
CA ALA A 183 17.99 0.17 9.96
C ALA A 183 16.80 -0.56 9.33
N TYR A 184 17.05 -1.34 8.27
CA TYR A 184 16.01 -2.20 7.69
C TYR A 184 15.52 -3.27 8.66
N ALA A 185 16.43 -3.95 9.35
CA ALA A 185 16.06 -4.94 10.35
C ALA A 185 15.23 -4.32 11.49
N GLU A 186 15.57 -3.11 11.92
CA GLU A 186 14.81 -2.37 12.94
C GLU A 186 13.40 -2.02 12.46
N LEU A 187 13.24 -1.52 11.23
CA LEU A 187 11.92 -1.27 10.65
C LEU A 187 11.10 -2.56 10.53
N MET A 188 11.72 -3.67 10.12
CA MET A 188 11.05 -4.96 10.03
C MET A 188 10.56 -5.44 11.39
N ASN A 189 11.35 -5.26 12.46
CA ASN A 189 10.90 -5.51 13.83
C ASN A 189 9.73 -4.58 14.21
N LEU A 190 9.78 -3.30 13.85
CA LEU A 190 8.68 -2.36 14.10
C LEU A 190 7.36 -2.84 13.48
N TYR A 191 7.41 -3.40 12.26
CA TYR A 191 6.23 -4.03 11.67
C TYR A 191 5.78 -5.31 12.40
N ASP A 192 6.67 -6.07 13.05
CA ASP A 192 6.25 -7.19 13.91
C ASP A 192 5.45 -6.68 15.12
N TRP A 193 5.88 -5.56 15.73
CA TRP A 193 5.15 -4.91 16.81
C TRP A 193 3.80 -4.36 16.34
N LEU A 194 3.76 -3.69 15.17
CA LEU A 194 2.51 -3.19 14.57
C LEU A 194 1.52 -4.33 14.27
N ASP A 195 2.00 -5.45 13.73
CA ASP A 195 1.16 -6.64 13.49
C ASP A 195 0.58 -7.18 14.82
N ALA A 196 1.40 -7.25 15.88
CA ALA A 196 0.95 -7.72 17.19
C ALA A 196 -0.09 -6.78 17.85
N ASP A 197 0.17 -5.47 17.82
CA ASP A 197 -0.73 -4.45 18.40
C ASP A 197 -2.07 -4.43 17.69
N THR A 198 -2.07 -4.38 16.35
CA THR A 198 -3.30 -4.35 15.55
C THR A 198 -4.12 -5.63 15.72
N GLN A 199 -3.47 -6.80 15.83
CA GLN A 199 -4.14 -8.06 16.17
C GLN A 199 -4.77 -8.00 17.57
N ALA A 200 -4.06 -7.48 18.57
CA ALA A 200 -4.55 -7.36 19.94
C ALA A 200 -5.75 -6.40 20.05
N PHE A 201 -5.69 -5.23 19.41
CA PHE A 201 -6.80 -4.27 19.37
C PHE A 201 -8.02 -4.86 18.66
N THR A 202 -7.79 -5.49 17.50
CA THR A 202 -8.86 -6.16 16.74
C THR A 202 -9.51 -7.24 17.58
N ALA A 203 -8.74 -8.16 18.17
CA ALA A 203 -9.24 -9.26 18.99
C ALA A 203 -10.06 -8.75 20.19
N ARG A 204 -9.57 -7.73 20.91
CA ARG A 204 -10.29 -7.11 22.03
C ARG A 204 -11.61 -6.51 21.57
N ALA A 205 -11.61 -5.75 20.47
CA ALA A 205 -12.78 -5.07 19.97
C ALA A 205 -13.84 -6.06 19.44
N VAL A 206 -13.47 -7.05 18.63
CA VAL A 206 -14.43 -8.04 18.12
C VAL A 206 -15.08 -8.86 19.23
N HIS A 207 -14.31 -9.25 20.27
CA HIS A 207 -14.87 -9.95 21.43
C HIS A 207 -15.84 -9.08 22.24
N ALA A 208 -15.51 -7.81 22.44
CA ALA A 208 -16.40 -6.84 23.09
C ALA A 208 -17.71 -6.66 22.32
N ILE A 209 -17.64 -6.55 20.99
CA ILE A 209 -18.81 -6.32 20.14
C ILE A 209 -19.69 -7.57 20.11
N ALA A 210 -19.13 -8.72 19.74
CA ALA A 210 -19.89 -9.96 19.51
C ALA A 210 -20.26 -10.75 20.76
N LYS A 211 -19.67 -10.46 21.93
CA LYS A 211 -19.90 -11.15 23.22
C LYS A 211 -19.77 -12.68 23.14
N ARG A 212 -18.98 -13.27 24.05
CA ARG A 212 -18.84 -14.72 24.11
C ARG A 212 -20.20 -15.39 24.32
N CYS A 213 -20.46 -16.48 23.59
CA CYS A 213 -21.66 -17.30 23.76
C CYS A 213 -21.30 -18.67 24.33
N THR A 214 -22.24 -19.30 25.03
CA THR A 214 -22.10 -20.71 25.42
C THR A 214 -22.17 -21.56 24.15
N VAL A 215 -21.14 -22.37 23.93
CA VAL A 215 -21.10 -23.31 22.80
C VAL A 215 -21.64 -24.66 23.27
N GLU A 216 -22.75 -25.09 22.69
CA GLU A 216 -23.32 -26.43 22.91
C GLU A 216 -22.97 -27.33 21.71
N GLY A 217 -22.39 -28.50 21.98
CA GLY A 217 -21.96 -29.44 20.94
C GLY A 217 -20.61 -29.09 20.32
N GLN A 218 -20.39 -29.55 19.07
CA GLN A 218 -19.13 -29.37 18.36
C GLN A 218 -19.17 -28.24 17.31
N ASP A 219 -20.36 -27.74 16.98
CA ASP A 219 -20.53 -26.60 16.08
C ASP A 219 -20.00 -25.33 16.77
N ARG A 220 -19.23 -24.54 16.04
CA ARG A 220 -18.64 -23.29 16.53
C ARG A 220 -19.27 -22.12 15.77
N PRO A 221 -20.10 -21.28 16.43
CA PRO A 221 -20.56 -20.05 15.81
C PRO A 221 -19.40 -19.06 15.68
N ALA A 222 -19.41 -18.22 14.65
CA ALA A 222 -18.48 -17.12 14.51
C ALA A 222 -19.17 -15.89 13.90
N THR A 223 -18.63 -14.72 14.23
CA THR A 223 -19.06 -13.43 13.70
C THR A 223 -17.98 -12.92 12.76
N VAL A 224 -18.36 -12.53 11.55
CA VAL A 224 -17.49 -11.90 10.56
C VAL A 224 -17.86 -10.42 10.48
N PHE A 225 -16.87 -9.55 10.59
CA PHE A 225 -17.04 -8.10 10.61
C PHE A 225 -16.55 -7.47 9.31
N ASN A 226 -17.21 -6.40 8.90
CA ASN A 226 -16.76 -5.55 7.82
C ASN A 226 -16.52 -4.14 8.34
N THR A 227 -15.28 -3.68 8.22
CA THR A 227 -14.83 -2.34 8.64
C THR A 227 -14.89 -1.30 7.53
N LEU A 228 -15.29 -1.67 6.32
CA LEU A 228 -15.43 -0.77 5.17
C LEU A 228 -16.88 -0.30 5.00
N SER A 229 -17.07 0.81 4.29
CA SER A 229 -18.37 1.49 4.15
C SER A 229 -19.28 0.96 3.03
N TRP A 230 -18.99 -0.21 2.48
CA TRP A 230 -19.82 -0.89 1.48
C TRP A 230 -19.92 -2.38 1.82
N SER A 231 -21.02 -3.02 1.37
CA SER A 231 -21.17 -4.47 1.48
C SER A 231 -20.14 -5.17 0.61
N ARG A 232 -19.52 -6.25 1.12
CA ARG A 232 -18.48 -6.96 0.37
C ARG A 232 -18.44 -8.45 0.64
N THR A 233 -18.04 -9.19 -0.39
CA THR A 233 -17.67 -10.59 -0.32
C THR A 233 -16.15 -10.71 -0.36
N ALA A 234 -15.54 -11.31 0.66
CA ALA A 234 -14.08 -11.41 0.76
C ALA A 234 -13.64 -12.64 1.57
N PRO A 235 -12.39 -13.10 1.42
CA PRO A 235 -11.84 -14.16 2.25
C PRO A 235 -11.78 -13.76 3.73
N VAL A 236 -12.07 -14.72 4.60
CA VAL A 236 -12.02 -14.59 6.06
C VAL A 236 -11.27 -15.77 6.67
N SER A 237 -10.52 -15.50 7.74
CA SER A 237 -9.82 -16.52 8.52
C SER A 237 -10.38 -16.53 9.94
N VAL A 238 -10.78 -17.69 10.43
CA VAL A 238 -11.38 -17.86 11.75
C VAL A 238 -10.48 -18.73 12.61
N GLU A 239 -9.99 -18.18 13.72
CA GLU A 239 -9.13 -18.89 14.66
C GLU A 239 -9.97 -19.60 15.73
N ILE A 240 -9.72 -20.90 15.94
CA ILE A 240 -10.41 -21.74 16.93
C ILE A 240 -9.41 -22.66 17.62
N THR A 241 -9.28 -22.53 18.95
CA THR A 241 -8.48 -23.45 19.76
C THR A 241 -9.26 -24.73 20.06
N GLY A 242 -8.59 -25.89 19.98
CA GLY A 242 -9.21 -27.18 20.31
C GLY A 242 -10.13 -27.73 19.23
N TRP A 243 -9.92 -27.37 17.96
CA TRP A 243 -10.74 -27.85 16.85
C TRP A 243 -10.53 -29.37 16.59
N PRO A 244 -11.59 -30.20 16.63
CA PRO A 244 -11.43 -31.65 16.78
C PRO A 244 -11.04 -32.40 15.49
N THR A 245 -11.32 -31.84 14.31
CA THR A 245 -11.20 -32.55 13.02
C THR A 245 -10.21 -31.90 12.07
N GLN A 246 -9.78 -32.63 11.04
CA GLN A 246 -8.88 -32.11 10.00
C GLN A 246 -9.57 -31.16 9.02
N TRP A 247 -10.91 -31.05 9.08
CA TRP A 247 -11.69 -30.23 8.17
C TRP A 247 -12.91 -29.61 8.85
N ALA A 248 -13.59 -28.71 8.14
CA ALA A 248 -14.80 -28.03 8.56
C ALA A 248 -15.75 -27.85 7.39
N THR A 249 -17.05 -27.88 7.66
CA THR A 249 -18.06 -27.26 6.80
C THR A 249 -18.42 -25.91 7.38
N VAL A 250 -18.66 -24.92 6.52
CA VAL A 250 -19.03 -23.57 6.93
C VAL A 250 -20.34 -23.21 6.24
N CYS A 251 -21.27 -22.60 6.98
CA CYS A 251 -22.50 -22.06 6.43
C CYS A 251 -22.85 -20.72 7.06
N ASP A 252 -23.53 -19.88 6.31
CA ASP A 252 -24.22 -18.70 6.80
C ASP A 252 -25.75 -18.92 6.73
N ASP A 253 -26.52 -17.85 6.88
CA ASP A 253 -27.97 -17.81 6.73
C ASP A 253 -28.46 -18.04 5.29
N LEU A 254 -27.59 -17.91 4.29
CA LEU A 254 -27.89 -18.07 2.87
C LEU A 254 -27.49 -19.45 2.34
N GLY A 255 -26.66 -20.20 3.06
CA GLY A 255 -26.33 -21.59 2.77
C GLY A 255 -24.87 -21.96 3.00
N PRO A 256 -24.36 -23.01 2.34
CA PRO A 256 -22.97 -23.44 2.50
C PRO A 256 -22.00 -22.43 1.90
N LEU A 257 -20.84 -22.27 2.53
CA LEU A 257 -19.73 -21.43 2.10
C LEU A 257 -18.53 -22.30 1.70
N PRO A 258 -17.74 -21.89 0.69
CA PRO A 258 -16.51 -22.60 0.34
C PRO A 258 -15.50 -22.52 1.48
N VAL A 259 -14.77 -23.62 1.70
CA VAL A 259 -13.67 -23.69 2.66
C VAL A 259 -12.39 -23.86 1.87
N TYR A 260 -11.51 -22.86 1.95
CA TYR A 260 -10.28 -22.78 1.17
C TYR A 260 -9.13 -23.58 1.78
N GLY A 261 -9.18 -23.84 3.08
CA GLY A 261 -8.11 -24.52 3.80
C GLY A 261 -8.28 -24.43 5.30
N ILE A 262 -7.53 -25.28 6.02
CA ILE A 262 -7.36 -25.19 7.46
C ILE A 262 -5.88 -25.34 7.78
N ASP A 263 -5.32 -24.31 8.39
CA ASP A 263 -3.97 -24.35 8.94
C ASP A 263 -4.04 -24.71 10.43
N ARG A 264 -3.09 -25.52 10.90
CA ARG A 264 -2.97 -25.88 12.33
C ARG A 264 -1.66 -25.36 12.89
N ARG A 265 -1.77 -24.59 13.97
CA ARG A 265 -0.65 -24.07 14.74
C ARG A 265 -0.21 -25.07 15.81
N ALA A 266 1.00 -24.85 16.35
CA ALA A 266 1.60 -25.72 17.36
C ALA A 266 0.89 -25.69 18.72
N ASP A 267 0.08 -24.65 18.98
CA ASP A 267 -0.67 -24.38 20.20
C ASP A 267 -2.11 -24.97 20.17
N ASP A 268 -2.40 -25.90 19.25
CA ASP A 268 -3.73 -26.50 19.02
C ASP A 268 -4.79 -25.50 18.49
N THR A 269 -4.35 -24.35 17.98
CA THR A 269 -5.20 -23.41 17.26
C THR A 269 -5.32 -23.83 15.79
N ALA A 270 -6.56 -24.01 15.32
CA ALA A 270 -6.88 -24.17 13.90
C ALA A 270 -7.31 -22.82 13.31
N VAL A 271 -6.78 -22.46 12.14
CA VAL A 271 -7.19 -21.29 11.35
C VAL A 271 -7.96 -21.79 10.14
N ILE A 272 -9.26 -21.52 10.10
CA ILE A 272 -10.15 -21.97 9.04
C ILE A 272 -10.33 -20.83 8.04
N HIS A 273 -9.91 -21.04 6.80
CA HIS A 273 -10.03 -20.08 5.71
C HIS A 273 -11.30 -20.35 4.91
N THR A 274 -12.18 -19.36 4.82
CA THR A 274 -13.49 -19.47 4.16
C THR A 274 -13.90 -18.12 3.55
N LEU A 275 -15.12 -18.03 3.03
CA LEU A 275 -15.68 -16.85 2.41
C LEU A 275 -16.61 -16.12 3.39
N GLY A 276 -16.41 -14.83 3.59
CA GLY A 276 -17.43 -13.95 4.14
C GLY A 276 -18.28 -13.43 2.98
N ARG A 277 -19.50 -13.95 2.80
CA ARG A 277 -20.42 -13.55 1.73
C ARG A 277 -21.24 -12.33 2.15
N ASP A 278 -21.30 -11.32 1.30
CA ASP A 278 -22.16 -10.13 1.43
C ASP A 278 -22.21 -9.59 2.86
N VAL A 279 -21.02 -9.35 3.44
CA VAL A 279 -20.90 -8.84 4.81
C VAL A 279 -21.25 -7.35 4.79
N PRO A 280 -22.32 -6.92 5.49
CA PRO A 280 -22.84 -5.55 5.40
C PRO A 280 -21.80 -4.48 5.73
N ALA A 281 -21.89 -3.31 5.10
CA ALA A 281 -21.05 -2.14 5.41
C ALA A 281 -21.05 -1.82 6.91
N LEU A 282 -19.86 -1.61 7.50
CA LEU A 282 -19.70 -1.27 8.93
C LEU A 282 -20.55 -2.17 9.86
N GLY A 283 -20.67 -3.43 9.48
CA GLY A 283 -21.61 -4.39 10.03
C GLY A 283 -20.98 -5.77 10.22
N SER A 284 -21.84 -6.76 10.47
CA SER A 284 -21.41 -8.14 10.68
C SER A 284 -22.35 -9.15 10.03
N ARG A 285 -21.84 -10.35 9.80
CA ARG A 285 -22.61 -11.53 9.41
C ARG A 285 -22.17 -12.73 10.25
N GLY A 286 -23.13 -13.58 10.59
CA GLY A 286 -22.86 -14.82 11.31
C GLY A 286 -22.58 -15.99 10.40
N ILE A 287 -21.60 -16.80 10.79
CA ILE A 287 -21.28 -18.07 10.17
C ILE A 287 -21.25 -19.16 11.24
N ARG A 288 -21.49 -20.41 10.83
CA ARG A 288 -21.41 -21.59 11.68
C ARG A 288 -20.44 -22.57 11.07
N LEU A 289 -19.43 -22.95 11.86
CA LEU A 289 -18.40 -23.92 11.49
C LEU A 289 -18.74 -25.26 12.15
N SER A 290 -18.82 -26.33 11.39
CA SER A 290 -19.10 -27.68 11.89
C SER A 290 -17.95 -28.63 11.57
N PRO A 291 -17.53 -29.51 12.50
CA PRO A 291 -16.51 -30.52 12.21
C PRO A 291 -16.91 -31.40 11.03
N ALA A 292 -15.95 -31.65 10.15
CA ALA A 292 -16.18 -32.47 8.97
C ALA A 292 -15.00 -33.39 8.70
N THR A 293 -15.28 -34.47 7.96
CA THR A 293 -14.23 -35.25 7.32
C THR A 293 -13.61 -34.42 6.20
N ARG A 294 -12.29 -34.49 6.08
CA ARG A 294 -11.57 -33.83 5.00
C ARG A 294 -12.09 -34.32 3.64
N PRO A 295 -12.45 -33.43 2.71
CA PRO A 295 -12.74 -33.84 1.34
C PRO A 295 -11.50 -34.52 0.74
N PRO A 296 -11.65 -35.29 -0.35
CA PRO A 296 -10.52 -35.84 -1.08
C PRO A 296 -9.45 -34.76 -1.29
N ALA A 297 -8.18 -35.11 -1.06
CA ALA A 297 -7.09 -34.21 -1.34
C ALA A 297 -7.08 -33.87 -2.85
N VAL A 298 -6.58 -32.68 -3.17
CA VAL A 298 -6.21 -32.17 -4.49
C VAL A 298 -6.40 -33.18 -5.62
N GLU A 299 -7.39 -32.94 -6.48
CA GLU A 299 -7.68 -33.81 -7.63
C GLU A 299 -7.00 -33.25 -8.87
N SER A 300 -6.04 -34.00 -9.43
CA SER A 300 -5.40 -33.63 -10.69
C SER A 300 -6.40 -33.71 -11.84
N LEU A 301 -6.50 -32.63 -12.61
CA LEU A 301 -7.32 -32.58 -13.81
C LEU A 301 -6.50 -33.03 -15.02
N ALA A 302 -7.09 -33.86 -15.87
CA ALA A 302 -6.44 -34.33 -17.10
C ALA A 302 -6.36 -33.26 -18.21
N GLY A 303 -7.03 -32.12 -18.01
CA GLY A 303 -7.12 -31.02 -18.97
C GLY A 303 -6.13 -29.89 -18.71
N GLU A 304 -6.25 -28.86 -19.52
CA GLU A 304 -5.37 -27.68 -19.50
C GLU A 304 -6.05 -26.43 -18.92
N SER A 305 -7.28 -26.62 -18.43
CA SER A 305 -8.18 -25.56 -18.04
C SER A 305 -8.76 -25.79 -16.66
N ILE A 306 -9.04 -24.68 -15.97
CA ILE A 306 -9.82 -24.63 -14.74
C ILE A 306 -11.00 -23.68 -14.95
N GLU A 307 -12.13 -23.92 -14.28
CA GLU A 307 -13.28 -23.00 -14.31
C GLU A 307 -14.02 -22.97 -12.98
N ASN A 308 -14.67 -21.83 -12.71
CA ASN A 308 -15.66 -21.67 -11.64
C ASN A 308 -16.91 -20.98 -12.21
N ASP A 309 -17.78 -20.43 -11.37
CA ASP A 309 -18.99 -19.73 -11.85
C ASP A 309 -18.68 -18.45 -12.65
N CYS A 310 -17.56 -17.79 -12.37
CA CYS A 310 -17.19 -16.50 -12.95
C CYS A 310 -16.23 -16.61 -14.13
N PHE A 311 -15.27 -17.54 -14.08
CA PHE A 311 -14.14 -17.57 -15.01
C PHE A 311 -13.88 -18.96 -15.59
N ARG A 312 -13.32 -18.97 -16.79
CA ARG A 312 -12.63 -20.12 -17.37
C ARG A 312 -11.22 -19.70 -17.77
N ILE A 313 -10.23 -20.44 -17.27
CA ILE A 313 -8.81 -20.20 -17.55
C ILE A 313 -8.28 -21.39 -18.33
N THR A 314 -7.55 -21.14 -19.42
CA THR A 314 -6.83 -22.16 -20.19
C THR A 314 -5.35 -21.85 -20.22
N SER A 315 -4.53 -22.88 -20.05
CA SER A 315 -3.06 -22.82 -20.09
C SER A 315 -2.49 -23.70 -21.19
N ASP A 316 -1.27 -23.42 -21.62
CA ASP A 316 -0.43 -24.42 -22.29
C ASP A 316 0.65 -24.95 -21.31
N GLU A 317 1.73 -25.52 -21.83
CA GLU A 317 2.86 -26.01 -21.00
C GLU A 317 3.64 -24.87 -20.32
N HIS A 318 3.57 -23.63 -20.83
CA HIS A 318 4.45 -22.52 -20.45
C HIS A 318 3.73 -21.35 -19.76
N GLY A 319 2.42 -21.18 -19.97
CA GLY A 319 1.67 -20.09 -19.34
C GLY A 319 0.18 -20.10 -19.63
N ILE A 320 -0.51 -19.05 -19.18
CA ILE A 320 -1.94 -18.84 -19.40
C ILE A 320 -2.18 -18.22 -20.77
N VAL A 321 -3.03 -18.86 -21.58
CA VAL A 321 -3.35 -18.48 -22.97
C VAL A 321 -4.77 -17.95 -23.18
N SER A 322 -5.67 -18.15 -22.21
CA SER A 322 -7.03 -17.58 -22.26
C SER A 322 -7.60 -17.43 -20.85
N ILE A 323 -8.29 -16.32 -20.60
CA ILE A 323 -9.09 -16.06 -19.39
C ILE A 323 -10.41 -15.46 -19.85
N VAL A 324 -11.48 -16.24 -19.78
CA VAL A 324 -12.83 -15.83 -20.19
C VAL A 324 -13.68 -15.50 -18.98
N ASP A 325 -14.30 -14.32 -18.98
CA ASP A 325 -15.39 -13.98 -18.07
C ASP A 325 -16.68 -14.67 -18.56
N LYS A 326 -17.20 -15.60 -17.78
CA LYS A 326 -18.37 -16.42 -18.14
C LYS A 326 -19.67 -15.61 -18.11
N SER A 327 -19.71 -14.49 -17.39
CA SER A 327 -20.91 -13.65 -17.29
C SER A 327 -21.14 -12.85 -18.58
N THR A 328 -20.06 -12.42 -19.24
CA THR A 328 -20.09 -11.62 -20.47
C THR A 328 -19.77 -12.43 -21.72
N GLY A 329 -19.01 -13.52 -21.56
CA GLY A 329 -18.40 -14.27 -22.66
C GLY A 329 -17.15 -13.59 -23.24
N ASP A 330 -16.67 -12.52 -22.61
CA ASP A 330 -15.52 -11.74 -23.09
C ASP A 330 -14.20 -12.42 -22.72
N GLU A 331 -13.25 -12.38 -23.67
CA GLU A 331 -11.85 -12.70 -23.42
C GLU A 331 -11.16 -11.51 -22.74
N LEU A 332 -10.44 -11.78 -21.64
CA LEU A 332 -9.81 -10.75 -20.81
C LEU A 332 -8.37 -10.46 -21.20
N ILE A 333 -7.70 -11.43 -21.85
CA ILE A 333 -6.29 -11.34 -22.20
C ILE A 333 -6.06 -11.52 -23.70
N LYS A 334 -4.93 -11.02 -24.20
CA LYS A 334 -4.50 -11.20 -25.58
C LYS A 334 -3.02 -11.60 -25.63
N PRO A 335 -2.69 -12.89 -25.46
CA PRO A 335 -1.32 -13.35 -25.32
C PRO A 335 -0.60 -13.42 -26.68
N GLU A 336 -0.25 -12.27 -27.24
CA GLU A 336 0.54 -12.15 -28.47
C GLU A 336 2.04 -12.16 -28.16
N THR A 337 2.48 -11.36 -27.18
CA THR A 337 3.88 -11.23 -26.79
C THR A 337 4.22 -11.98 -25.50
N PHE A 338 3.33 -11.92 -24.51
CA PHE A 338 3.50 -12.54 -23.20
C PHE A 338 2.33 -13.47 -22.89
N PHE A 339 2.50 -14.42 -21.98
CA PHE A 339 1.40 -15.09 -21.31
C PHE A 339 0.85 -14.22 -20.16
N ALA A 340 -0.38 -14.47 -19.71
CA ALA A 340 -0.87 -13.82 -18.50
C ALA A 340 -0.20 -14.42 -17.26
N GLY A 341 0.39 -13.54 -16.45
CA GLY A 341 1.22 -13.94 -15.31
C GLY A 341 2.67 -14.25 -15.68
N GLU A 342 3.11 -14.03 -16.93
CA GLU A 342 4.47 -14.35 -17.34
C GLU A 342 5.51 -13.53 -16.56
N LEU A 343 6.52 -14.20 -15.99
CA LEU A 343 7.64 -13.55 -15.35
C LEU A 343 8.68 -13.10 -16.38
N ILE A 344 9.19 -11.89 -16.19
CA ILE A 344 10.20 -11.26 -17.04
C ILE A 344 11.37 -10.86 -16.14
N LEU A 345 12.56 -11.31 -16.51
CA LEU A 345 13.80 -10.89 -15.89
C LEU A 345 14.39 -9.74 -16.71
N GLU A 346 14.58 -8.59 -16.09
CA GLU A 346 15.05 -7.37 -16.74
C GLU A 346 16.40 -6.93 -16.16
N HIS A 347 17.28 -6.43 -17.02
CA HIS A 347 18.48 -5.72 -16.58
C HIS A 347 18.08 -4.41 -15.88
N ASP A 348 18.61 -4.21 -14.67
CA ASP A 348 18.36 -3.03 -13.85
C ASP A 348 19.65 -2.65 -13.10
N TYR A 349 20.63 -2.16 -13.86
CA TYR A 349 21.85 -1.63 -13.26
C TYR A 349 21.55 -0.32 -12.57
N GLY A 350 21.71 -0.29 -11.25
CA GLY A 350 21.39 0.91 -10.49
C GLY A 350 21.62 0.75 -9.01
N ASP A 351 21.08 1.70 -8.27
CA ASP A 351 21.11 1.79 -6.83
C ASP A 351 19.66 1.74 -6.29
N PRO A 352 19.45 1.81 -4.97
CA PRO A 352 18.11 1.77 -4.38
C PRO A 352 17.12 2.79 -4.95
N TRP A 353 17.60 3.93 -5.41
CA TRP A 353 16.78 5.05 -5.86
C TRP A 353 16.48 5.01 -7.34
N ALA A 354 17.45 4.60 -8.17
CA ALA A 354 17.30 4.76 -9.62
C ALA A 354 17.91 3.60 -10.41
N THR A 355 17.37 3.39 -11.60
CA THR A 355 18.08 2.69 -12.67
C THR A 355 19.04 3.67 -13.34
N ARG A 356 20.29 3.27 -13.54
CA ARG A 356 21.41 4.15 -13.93
C ARG A 356 21.96 3.87 -15.33
N ARG A 357 21.44 2.87 -16.03
CA ARG A 357 21.83 2.54 -17.39
C ARG A 357 20.63 2.27 -18.25
N ALA A 358 20.77 2.61 -19.53
CA ALA A 358 19.75 2.37 -20.54
C ALA A 358 19.55 0.91 -20.93
N ASP A 359 20.44 0.02 -20.48
CA ASP A 359 20.27 -1.42 -20.70
C ASP A 359 19.13 -1.96 -19.84
N HIS A 360 18.00 -2.17 -20.49
CA HIS A 360 16.80 -2.81 -19.96
C HIS A 360 16.47 -4.08 -20.75
N HIS A 361 17.49 -4.86 -21.12
CA HIS A 361 17.22 -6.15 -21.77
C HIS A 361 16.24 -6.97 -20.94
N ARG A 362 15.13 -7.37 -21.57
CA ARG A 362 14.04 -8.17 -20.97
C ARG A 362 14.13 -9.60 -21.48
N GLU A 363 14.46 -10.51 -20.58
CA GLU A 363 14.40 -11.94 -20.80
C GLU A 363 13.05 -12.48 -20.32
N ARG A 364 12.35 -13.17 -21.23
CA ARG A 364 11.13 -13.91 -20.92
C ARG A 364 11.49 -15.19 -20.18
N LEU A 365 10.86 -15.46 -19.03
CA LEU A 365 11.09 -16.69 -18.28
C LEU A 365 10.17 -17.84 -18.69
N SER A 366 9.20 -17.62 -19.58
CA SER A 366 8.33 -18.68 -20.11
C SER A 366 9.06 -19.87 -20.75
N PRO A 367 10.19 -19.72 -21.49
CA PRO A 367 10.92 -20.87 -22.03
C PRO A 367 11.48 -21.79 -20.94
N LEU A 368 11.71 -21.26 -19.73
CA LEU A 368 12.20 -21.96 -18.55
C LEU A 368 11.09 -22.33 -17.56
N THR A 369 9.84 -21.94 -17.86
CA THR A 369 8.66 -22.22 -17.04
C THR A 369 7.95 -23.45 -17.57
N ARG A 370 7.46 -24.28 -16.66
CA ARG A 370 6.67 -25.47 -16.96
C ARG A 370 5.46 -25.57 -16.03
N ARG A 371 4.31 -25.91 -16.61
CA ARG A 371 3.11 -26.27 -15.87
C ARG A 371 3.34 -27.60 -15.14
N SER A 372 3.32 -27.57 -13.81
CA SER A 372 3.51 -28.77 -12.99
C SER A 372 2.20 -29.38 -12.49
N ALA A 373 1.12 -28.59 -12.40
CA ALA A 373 -0.19 -29.10 -12.01
C ALA A 373 -1.35 -28.30 -12.60
N VAL A 374 -2.46 -29.00 -12.85
CA VAL A 374 -3.80 -28.46 -13.06
C VAL A 374 -4.69 -29.26 -12.11
N GLN A 375 -5.35 -28.60 -11.16
CA GLN A 375 -5.98 -29.33 -10.07
C GLN A 375 -7.19 -28.61 -9.46
N GLU A 376 -8.17 -29.41 -9.02
CA GLU A 376 -9.22 -28.98 -8.10
C GLU A 376 -8.66 -28.96 -6.68
N ILE A 377 -8.96 -27.90 -5.95
CA ILE A 377 -8.58 -27.71 -4.55
C ILE A 377 -9.83 -27.42 -3.72
N PRO A 378 -9.80 -27.55 -2.39
CA PRO A 378 -10.95 -27.16 -1.59
C PRO A 378 -11.35 -25.69 -1.83
N GLY A 379 -12.60 -25.48 -2.24
CA GLY A 379 -13.17 -24.15 -2.50
C GLY A 379 -12.63 -23.46 -3.76
N GLY A 380 -12.15 -24.22 -4.75
CA GLY A 380 -11.76 -23.66 -6.04
C GLY A 380 -10.85 -24.57 -6.86
N SER A 381 -10.10 -23.99 -7.79
CA SER A 381 -9.16 -24.70 -8.66
C SER A 381 -7.92 -23.87 -8.92
N GLU A 382 -6.81 -24.53 -9.28
CA GLU A 382 -5.56 -23.84 -9.58
C GLU A 382 -4.73 -24.50 -10.70
N ILE A 383 -3.92 -23.67 -11.34
CA ILE A 383 -2.85 -24.09 -12.26
C ILE A 383 -1.52 -23.65 -11.64
N ILE A 384 -0.55 -24.57 -11.58
CA ILE A 384 0.76 -24.32 -11.00
C ILE A 384 1.82 -24.35 -12.11
N PHE A 385 2.65 -23.31 -12.14
CA PHE A 385 3.83 -23.19 -12.99
C PHE A 385 5.07 -23.09 -12.12
N GLU A 386 6.12 -23.81 -12.50
CA GLU A 386 7.40 -23.80 -11.81
C GLU A 386 8.53 -23.61 -12.82
N GLY A 387 9.62 -23.00 -12.38
CA GLY A 387 10.78 -22.83 -13.23
C GLY A 387 12.02 -22.43 -12.43
N GLN A 388 13.15 -22.56 -13.11
CA GLN A 388 14.45 -22.22 -12.56
C GLN A 388 15.30 -21.60 -13.66
N HIS A 389 15.96 -20.50 -13.34
CA HIS A 389 17.01 -19.96 -14.18
C HIS A 389 18.29 -20.75 -13.91
N PRO A 390 18.99 -21.26 -14.94
CA PRO A 390 20.18 -22.09 -14.76
C PRO A 390 21.30 -21.35 -14.00
N GLY A 391 21.27 -20.01 -14.04
CA GLY A 391 22.27 -19.15 -13.43
C GLY A 391 23.68 -19.47 -13.94
N ASN A 392 24.66 -18.85 -13.33
CA ASN A 392 26.02 -19.33 -13.40
C ASN A 392 26.69 -18.99 -12.07
N PRO A 393 27.03 -19.97 -11.21
CA PRO A 393 27.67 -19.69 -9.92
C PRO A 393 29.03 -18.97 -10.04
N SER A 394 29.63 -18.95 -11.23
CA SER A 394 30.84 -18.19 -11.55
C SER A 394 30.54 -16.80 -12.15
N ASP A 395 29.29 -16.54 -12.54
CA ASP A 395 28.76 -15.23 -12.90
C ASP A 395 28.09 -14.63 -11.67
N PHE A 396 28.78 -13.68 -11.05
CA PHE A 396 28.28 -13.02 -9.86
C PHE A 396 26.97 -12.27 -10.10
N GLU A 397 26.53 -12.03 -11.35
CA GLU A 397 25.26 -11.33 -11.62
C GLU A 397 24.00 -12.17 -11.38
N MET A 398 24.10 -13.51 -11.44
CA MET A 398 22.94 -14.42 -11.36
C MET A 398 23.33 -15.73 -10.66
N VAL A 399 23.31 -15.71 -9.32
CA VAL A 399 23.72 -16.86 -8.51
C VAL A 399 22.64 -17.94 -8.54
N TRP A 400 21.38 -17.59 -8.22
CA TRP A 400 20.22 -18.46 -8.43
C TRP A 400 18.93 -17.64 -8.62
N LEU A 401 17.96 -18.26 -9.29
CA LEU A 401 16.58 -17.78 -9.39
C LEU A 401 15.66 -18.98 -9.62
N THR A 402 14.72 -19.20 -8.71
CA THR A 402 13.65 -20.20 -8.84
C THR A 402 12.31 -19.52 -8.59
N TRP A 403 11.26 -20.04 -9.23
CA TRP A 403 9.91 -19.52 -9.03
C TRP A 403 8.87 -20.62 -9.05
N LYS A 404 7.79 -20.35 -8.31
CA LYS A 404 6.55 -21.11 -8.34
C LYS A 404 5.40 -20.13 -8.41
N GLN A 405 4.59 -20.23 -9.45
CA GLN A 405 3.40 -19.40 -9.63
C GLN A 405 2.16 -20.27 -9.58
N ARG A 406 1.18 -19.83 -8.80
CA ARG A 406 -0.15 -20.43 -8.71
C ARG A 406 -1.14 -19.42 -9.30
N VAL A 407 -1.92 -19.85 -10.28
CA VAL A 407 -3.05 -19.11 -10.83
C VAL A 407 -4.31 -19.76 -10.28
N LEU A 408 -5.06 -19.04 -9.44
CA LEU A 408 -6.15 -19.59 -8.66
C LEU A 408 -7.50 -18.99 -9.03
N LEU A 409 -8.50 -19.87 -9.12
CA LEU A 409 -9.92 -19.53 -9.08
C LEU A 409 -10.46 -19.98 -7.72
N ARG A 410 -10.79 -19.02 -6.85
CA ARG A 410 -11.51 -19.32 -5.61
C ARG A 410 -13.00 -19.12 -5.81
N ASP A 411 -13.78 -20.04 -5.30
CA ASP A 411 -15.24 -19.97 -5.39
C ASP A 411 -15.76 -18.74 -4.65
N GLY A 412 -16.67 -18.02 -5.29
CA GLY A 412 -17.32 -16.83 -4.74
C GLY A 412 -16.50 -15.53 -4.81
N LEU A 413 -15.31 -15.52 -5.44
CA LEU A 413 -14.52 -14.30 -5.64
C LEU A 413 -14.61 -13.79 -7.08
N PRO A 414 -14.73 -12.46 -7.29
CA PRO A 414 -14.94 -11.87 -8.62
C PRO A 414 -13.63 -11.56 -9.36
N TYR A 415 -12.53 -12.24 -9.02
CA TYR A 415 -11.20 -12.00 -9.60
C TYR A 415 -10.38 -13.29 -9.70
N VAL A 416 -9.38 -13.29 -10.57
CA VAL A 416 -8.37 -14.34 -10.67
C VAL A 416 -7.16 -13.97 -9.83
N GLU A 417 -6.67 -14.88 -8.99
CA GLU A 417 -5.48 -14.62 -8.16
C GLU A 417 -4.21 -15.19 -8.80
N PHE A 418 -3.12 -14.42 -8.72
CA PHE A 418 -1.78 -14.83 -9.10
C PHE A 418 -0.90 -14.76 -7.84
N VAL A 419 -0.52 -15.92 -7.31
CA VAL A 419 0.41 -16.04 -6.17
C VAL A 419 1.75 -16.51 -6.71
N THR A 420 2.77 -15.66 -6.65
CA THR A 420 4.11 -15.94 -7.17
C THR A 420 5.10 -15.99 -6.02
N GLU A 421 5.73 -17.14 -5.82
CA GLU A 421 6.86 -17.35 -4.93
C GLU A 421 8.15 -17.26 -5.76
N VAL A 422 9.13 -16.48 -5.29
CA VAL A 422 10.45 -16.32 -5.92
C VAL A 422 11.51 -16.54 -4.87
N ASP A 423 12.53 -17.35 -5.17
CA ASP A 423 13.76 -17.47 -4.39
C ASP A 423 14.93 -17.10 -5.29
N TRP A 424 15.64 -16.02 -4.97
CA TRP A 424 16.67 -15.47 -5.84
C TRP A 424 17.90 -14.95 -5.09
N ASP A 425 19.01 -14.89 -5.80
CA ASP A 425 20.20 -14.14 -5.42
C ASP A 425 20.87 -13.63 -6.70
N THR A 426 20.68 -12.34 -6.98
CA THR A 426 21.04 -11.70 -8.24
C THR A 426 21.68 -10.33 -8.00
N TYR A 427 22.30 -9.77 -9.03
CA TYR A 427 22.80 -8.39 -9.03
C TYR A 427 22.31 -7.66 -10.27
N ASN A 428 21.88 -6.42 -10.06
CA ASN A 428 21.42 -5.51 -11.10
C ASN A 428 20.33 -6.13 -11.99
N ARG A 429 19.38 -6.82 -11.36
CA ARG A 429 18.22 -7.41 -12.02
C ARG A 429 16.93 -6.90 -11.39
N ARG A 430 15.87 -6.92 -12.19
CA ARG A 430 14.50 -6.66 -11.76
C ARG A 430 13.61 -7.76 -12.30
N ILE A 431 12.74 -8.33 -11.47
CA ILE A 431 11.72 -9.26 -11.93
C ILE A 431 10.38 -8.54 -12.05
N ARG A 432 9.71 -8.74 -13.17
CA ARG A 432 8.39 -8.20 -13.49
C ARG A 432 7.43 -9.33 -13.79
N ILE A 433 6.13 -9.05 -13.69
CA ILE A 433 5.06 -9.93 -14.14
C ILE A 433 4.20 -9.21 -15.17
N ALA A 434 3.83 -9.91 -16.24
CA ALA A 434 3.09 -9.36 -17.37
C ALA A 434 1.64 -9.83 -17.44
N PHE A 435 0.74 -8.89 -17.74
CA PHE A 435 -0.68 -9.15 -17.99
C PHE A 435 -1.08 -8.51 -19.32
N PRO A 436 -1.04 -9.28 -20.43
CA PRO A 436 -1.36 -8.78 -21.76
C PRO A 436 -2.88 -8.69 -21.90
N THR A 437 -3.47 -7.54 -21.63
CA THR A 437 -4.93 -7.36 -21.71
C THR A 437 -5.41 -7.25 -23.16
N THR A 438 -6.72 -7.25 -23.37
CA THR A 438 -7.30 -6.97 -24.70
C THR A 438 -7.26 -5.49 -25.09
N ALA A 439 -6.85 -4.59 -24.18
CA ALA A 439 -6.68 -3.16 -24.47
C ALA A 439 -5.48 -2.90 -25.42
N ARG A 440 -5.33 -1.63 -25.81
CA ARG A 440 -4.27 -1.14 -26.70
C ARG A 440 -3.77 0.23 -26.29
N GLY A 441 -2.52 0.52 -26.64
CA GLY A 441 -1.86 1.78 -26.33
C GLY A 441 -1.30 1.90 -24.91
N ASP A 442 -0.63 3.01 -24.65
CA ASP A 442 0.22 3.17 -23.46
C ASP A 442 -0.41 4.01 -22.34
N HIS A 443 -1.69 4.38 -22.49
CA HIS A 443 -2.40 5.13 -21.47
C HIS A 443 -3.09 4.20 -20.48
N GLY A 444 -3.06 4.55 -19.21
CA GLY A 444 -3.73 3.81 -18.14
C GLY A 444 -4.25 4.70 -17.04
N ASP A 445 -5.19 4.16 -16.28
CA ASP A 445 -5.66 4.74 -15.02
C ASP A 445 -4.85 4.15 -13.88
N TYR A 446 -4.32 5.00 -13.02
CA TYR A 446 -3.49 4.64 -11.88
C TYR A 446 -4.12 5.23 -10.61
N GLU A 447 -4.38 4.38 -9.62
CA GLU A 447 -4.88 4.85 -8.34
C GLU A 447 -3.81 5.67 -7.61
N ILE A 448 -4.21 6.85 -7.14
CA ILE A 448 -3.41 7.74 -6.30
C ILE A 448 -4.10 7.88 -4.93
N PRO A 449 -3.44 8.46 -3.90
CA PRO A 449 -4.10 8.70 -2.62
C PRO A 449 -5.41 9.48 -2.83
N TYR A 450 -6.52 8.86 -2.42
CA TYR A 450 -7.87 9.42 -2.50
C TYR A 450 -8.36 9.80 -3.92
N GLY A 451 -7.79 9.22 -4.97
CA GLY A 451 -8.20 9.54 -6.34
C GLY A 451 -7.62 8.63 -7.41
N THR A 452 -7.70 9.05 -8.65
CA THR A 452 -7.15 8.33 -9.80
C THR A 452 -6.68 9.34 -10.84
N ILE A 453 -5.54 9.04 -11.46
CA ILE A 453 -4.97 9.87 -12.52
C ILE A 453 -4.71 9.02 -13.76
N ARG A 454 -4.92 9.62 -14.92
CA ARG A 454 -4.61 8.99 -16.21
C ARG A 454 -3.21 9.39 -16.63
N ARG A 455 -2.36 8.39 -16.88
CA ARG A 455 -0.97 8.58 -17.29
C ARG A 455 -0.71 7.88 -18.61
N GLY A 456 0.15 8.48 -19.43
CA GLY A 456 0.75 7.83 -20.60
C GLY A 456 2.01 7.05 -20.22
N ARG A 457 2.78 6.66 -21.23
CA ARG A 457 4.09 6.03 -21.03
C ARG A 457 5.04 6.95 -20.27
N TYR A 458 5.74 6.41 -19.27
CA TYR A 458 6.82 7.13 -18.61
C TYR A 458 8.16 6.78 -19.23
N GLU A 459 8.85 7.78 -19.76
CA GLU A 459 10.18 7.55 -20.35
C GLU A 459 11.24 7.52 -19.25
N PRO A 460 12.11 6.49 -19.23
CA PRO A 460 13.15 6.38 -18.24
C PRO A 460 14.23 7.45 -18.41
N THR A 461 14.79 7.90 -17.30
CA THR A 461 15.97 8.77 -17.23
C THR A 461 17.00 8.13 -16.32
N TYR A 462 18.28 8.23 -16.67
CA TYR A 462 19.35 7.44 -16.05
C TYR A 462 20.28 8.25 -15.13
N GLU A 463 19.82 9.43 -14.73
CA GLU A 463 20.52 10.35 -13.83
C GLU A 463 20.40 9.92 -12.37
N ALA A 464 20.94 10.72 -11.45
CA ALA A 464 20.92 10.40 -10.02
C ALA A 464 19.53 10.22 -9.42
N ASN A 465 18.60 11.09 -9.82
CA ASN A 465 17.20 11.03 -9.42
C ASN A 465 16.34 10.50 -10.57
N GLY A 466 16.94 9.67 -11.42
CA GLY A 466 16.33 9.16 -12.63
C GLY A 466 15.10 8.29 -12.37
N VAL A 467 14.33 8.07 -13.42
CA VAL A 467 13.13 7.24 -13.39
C VAL A 467 13.30 6.00 -14.25
N ASN A 468 12.70 4.90 -13.81
CA ASN A 468 12.88 3.57 -14.43
C ASN A 468 11.77 3.24 -15.46
N GLY A 469 10.96 4.24 -15.80
CA GLY A 469 9.83 4.16 -16.73
C GLY A 469 8.58 3.47 -16.19
N ASP A 470 8.47 3.29 -14.87
CA ASP A 470 7.24 2.85 -14.20
C ASP A 470 6.49 4.06 -13.61
N TRP A 471 5.22 3.91 -13.29
CA TRP A 471 4.41 4.84 -12.50
C TRP A 471 3.98 4.17 -11.18
N PRO A 472 3.82 4.94 -10.09
CA PRO A 472 3.30 4.39 -8.86
C PRO A 472 1.77 4.30 -8.89
N ALA A 473 1.21 3.22 -8.35
CA ALA A 473 -0.20 3.12 -8.01
C ALA A 473 -0.40 2.49 -6.62
N ILE A 474 -1.37 3.01 -5.86
CA ILE A 474 -1.60 2.64 -4.46
C ILE A 474 -2.08 1.18 -4.33
N HIS A 475 -3.17 0.79 -5.00
CA HIS A 475 -3.65 -0.59 -5.03
C HIS A 475 -3.87 -1.14 -6.43
N TRP A 476 -4.18 -0.32 -7.44
CA TRP A 476 -4.47 -0.84 -8.78
C TRP A 476 -4.08 0.09 -9.93
N ALA A 477 -3.84 -0.52 -11.10
CA ALA A 477 -3.79 0.18 -12.38
C ALA A 477 -4.51 -0.64 -13.47
N ALA A 478 -5.05 0.05 -14.47
CA ALA A 478 -5.74 -0.57 -15.61
C ALA A 478 -5.46 0.19 -16.92
N PRO A 479 -5.19 -0.50 -18.04
CA PRO A 479 -5.06 0.14 -19.35
C PRO A 479 -6.35 0.88 -19.73
N ALA A 480 -6.22 2.04 -20.36
CA ALA A 480 -7.35 2.81 -20.85
C ALA A 480 -8.07 2.05 -21.99
N GLY A 481 -9.39 2.21 -22.09
CA GLY A 481 -10.19 1.56 -23.12
C GLY A 481 -11.69 1.78 -22.92
N ASN A 482 -12.49 1.39 -23.91
CA ASN A 482 -13.94 1.59 -23.92
C ASN A 482 -14.75 0.29 -23.80
N ASN A 483 -14.09 -0.87 -23.82
CA ASN A 483 -14.72 -2.19 -23.77
C ASN A 483 -14.55 -2.81 -22.36
N THR A 484 -14.61 -4.14 -22.26
CA THR A 484 -14.18 -4.88 -21.08
C THR A 484 -12.69 -4.62 -20.84
N ARG A 485 -12.38 -4.17 -19.63
CA ARG A 485 -11.06 -3.77 -19.15
C ARG A 485 -10.67 -4.65 -17.98
N VAL A 486 -9.38 -4.67 -17.69
CA VAL A 486 -8.80 -5.46 -16.62
C VAL A 486 -7.93 -4.57 -15.75
N ALA A 487 -8.22 -4.57 -14.45
CA ALA A 487 -7.37 -3.98 -13.43
C ALA A 487 -6.46 -5.05 -12.81
N ILE A 488 -5.21 -4.68 -12.56
CA ILE A 488 -4.27 -5.48 -11.78
C ILE A 488 -4.14 -4.85 -10.40
N ILE A 489 -4.63 -5.56 -9.40
CA ILE A 489 -4.67 -5.15 -8.00
C ILE A 489 -3.46 -5.75 -7.26
N ASN A 490 -2.71 -4.94 -6.51
CA ASN A 490 -1.54 -5.33 -5.74
C ASN A 490 -1.77 -5.36 -4.21
N ARG A 491 -0.78 -5.87 -3.47
CA ARG A 491 -0.70 -5.84 -1.99
C ARG A 491 0.62 -5.27 -1.48
N GLY A 492 1.09 -4.19 -2.11
CA GLY A 492 2.36 -3.52 -1.80
C GLY A 492 3.27 -3.34 -3.02
N GLU A 493 2.98 -4.01 -4.13
CA GLU A 493 3.71 -3.88 -5.40
C GLU A 493 3.22 -2.65 -6.19
N CYS A 494 3.67 -1.47 -5.79
CA CYS A 494 3.13 -0.21 -6.29
C CYS A 494 3.70 0.25 -7.64
N SER A 495 4.63 -0.48 -8.27
CA SER A 495 5.34 -0.04 -9.48
C SER A 495 4.78 -0.68 -10.75
N TYR A 496 4.14 0.13 -11.58
CA TYR A 496 3.39 -0.32 -12.76
C TYR A 496 3.90 0.32 -14.04
N ARG A 497 3.84 -0.42 -15.14
CA ARG A 497 4.11 0.10 -16.48
C ARG A 497 3.11 -0.47 -17.47
N ILE A 498 2.50 0.39 -18.27
CA ILE A 498 1.52 -0.03 -19.29
C ILE A 498 2.13 0.23 -20.67
N GLU A 499 2.23 -0.83 -21.47
CA GLU A 499 2.80 -0.82 -22.81
C GLU A 499 1.88 -1.58 -23.75
N ASP A 500 1.32 -0.89 -24.75
CA ASP A 500 0.35 -1.43 -25.71
C ASP A 500 -0.73 -2.33 -25.07
N GLY A 501 -1.36 -1.86 -23.99
CA GLY A 501 -2.39 -2.58 -23.25
C GLY A 501 -1.87 -3.72 -22.35
N THR A 502 -0.58 -4.02 -22.34
CA THR A 502 0.04 -4.95 -21.38
C THR A 502 0.35 -4.22 -20.08
N VAL A 503 -0.16 -4.73 -18.96
CA VAL A 503 0.22 -4.25 -17.62
C VAL A 503 1.42 -5.03 -17.13
N LEU A 504 2.52 -4.34 -16.88
CA LEU A 504 3.73 -4.86 -16.25
C LEU A 504 3.77 -4.38 -14.80
N VAL A 505 3.92 -5.29 -13.85
CA VAL A 505 4.13 -4.94 -12.44
C VAL A 505 5.55 -5.34 -12.06
N SER A 506 6.34 -4.40 -11.53
CA SER A 506 7.66 -4.70 -10.98
C SER A 506 7.52 -5.28 -9.59
N LEU A 507 8.00 -6.51 -9.41
CA LEU A 507 7.84 -7.25 -8.15
C LEU A 507 9.05 -7.05 -7.23
N LEU A 508 10.26 -7.13 -7.78
CA LEU A 508 11.49 -7.18 -6.99
C LEU A 508 12.66 -6.65 -7.81
N ARG A 509 13.64 -6.03 -7.14
CA ARG A 509 14.90 -5.58 -7.77
C ARG A 509 16.11 -5.80 -6.86
N SER A 510 17.27 -6.02 -7.46
CA SER A 510 18.54 -6.30 -6.80
C SER A 510 19.64 -5.28 -7.14
N PRO A 511 19.48 -3.99 -6.81
CA PRO A 511 20.47 -2.98 -7.16
C PRO A 511 21.85 -3.34 -6.59
N GLY A 512 22.87 -3.32 -7.44
CA GLY A 512 24.24 -3.66 -7.08
C GLY A 512 25.20 -2.46 -7.03
N SER A 513 24.76 -1.26 -7.43
CA SER A 513 25.61 -0.06 -7.41
C SER A 513 25.66 0.57 -6.02
N PRO A 514 26.86 0.72 -5.43
CA PRO A 514 27.04 1.41 -4.17
C PRO A 514 27.12 2.93 -4.31
N TRP A 515 27.08 3.51 -5.52
CA TRP A 515 27.51 4.90 -5.78
C TRP A 515 26.85 5.95 -4.88
N CYS A 516 25.52 5.98 -4.78
CA CYS A 516 24.81 6.92 -3.89
C CYS A 516 24.94 6.58 -2.40
N LEU A 517 25.51 5.43 -2.06
CA LEU A 517 25.71 4.92 -0.70
C LEU A 517 27.18 5.03 -0.26
N HIS A 518 28.10 5.28 -1.19
CA HIS A 518 29.53 5.17 -0.99
C HIS A 518 30.30 6.18 -1.86
N GLU A 519 30.09 7.47 -1.66
CA GLU A 519 31.03 8.51 -2.09
C GLU A 519 32.17 8.65 -1.05
N PRO A 520 33.41 8.23 -1.35
CA PRO A 520 34.49 8.20 -0.35
C PRO A 520 34.81 9.55 0.31
N GLN A 521 34.41 10.65 -0.32
CA GLN A 521 34.62 12.03 0.14
C GLN A 521 33.43 12.61 0.92
N PHE A 522 32.22 12.03 0.78
CA PHE A 522 30.97 12.63 1.26
C PHE A 522 30.03 11.65 1.99
N TYR A 523 30.11 10.35 1.71
CA TYR A 523 29.11 9.37 2.13
C TYR A 523 29.62 7.91 2.14
N ARG A 524 29.50 7.18 3.26
CA ARG A 524 29.81 5.73 3.30
C ARG A 524 28.78 4.98 4.16
N MET A 525 27.90 4.20 3.51
CA MET A 525 26.89 3.34 4.12
C MET A 525 27.36 1.87 4.09
N PRO A 526 28.22 1.44 5.04
CA PRO A 526 28.61 0.03 5.12
C PRO A 526 27.35 -0.84 5.34
N LEU A 527 27.43 -2.13 4.95
CA LEU A 527 26.34 -3.10 5.14
C LEU A 527 25.08 -2.73 4.33
N PHE A 528 25.23 -2.69 3.01
CA PHE A 528 24.15 -2.45 2.04
C PHE A 528 23.81 -3.69 1.21
N ASP A 529 24.47 -4.83 1.45
CA ASP A 529 24.31 -6.04 0.63
C ASP A 529 22.86 -6.57 0.67
N GLY A 530 22.16 -6.38 1.80
CA GLY A 530 20.75 -6.72 1.93
C GLY A 530 19.80 -5.89 1.05
N MET A 531 20.27 -4.84 0.35
CA MET A 531 19.46 -4.15 -0.66
C MET A 531 19.27 -4.95 -1.94
N ARG A 532 20.09 -5.99 -2.17
CA ARG A 532 19.87 -6.96 -3.25
C ARG A 532 18.63 -7.83 -3.01
N ASP A 533 18.12 -7.80 -1.78
CA ASP A 533 16.89 -8.45 -1.35
C ASP A 533 16.88 -9.95 -1.69
N ALA A 534 18.03 -10.62 -1.48
CA ALA A 534 18.20 -12.03 -1.77
C ALA A 534 17.35 -12.91 -0.82
N GLY A 535 16.98 -14.09 -1.30
CA GLY A 535 16.14 -15.06 -0.60
C GLY A 535 14.72 -15.11 -1.14
N LYS A 536 13.79 -15.49 -0.25
CA LYS A 536 12.41 -15.88 -0.60
C LYS A 536 11.43 -14.72 -0.48
N HIS A 537 10.60 -14.58 -1.51
CA HIS A 537 9.55 -13.58 -1.64
C HIS A 537 8.25 -14.23 -2.09
N GLU A 538 7.13 -13.65 -1.66
CA GLU A 538 5.78 -14.02 -2.12
C GLU A 538 5.06 -12.76 -2.58
N PHE A 539 4.47 -12.82 -3.77
CA PHE A 539 3.70 -11.74 -4.38
C PHE A 539 2.27 -12.20 -4.63
N ARG A 540 1.29 -11.36 -4.32
CA ARG A 540 -0.14 -11.68 -4.49
C ARG A 540 -0.83 -10.60 -5.28
N LEU A 541 -1.12 -10.88 -6.55
CA LEU A 541 -1.86 -9.98 -7.43
C LEU A 541 -3.24 -10.54 -7.75
N ALA A 542 -4.21 -9.67 -7.97
CA ALA A 542 -5.53 -10.05 -8.45
C ALA A 542 -5.85 -9.36 -9.78
N MET A 543 -6.39 -10.14 -10.71
CA MET A 543 -6.91 -9.66 -11.98
C MET A 543 -8.42 -9.49 -11.86
N PHE A 544 -8.88 -8.24 -11.90
CA PHE A 544 -10.30 -7.89 -11.77
C PHE A 544 -10.81 -7.30 -13.08
N PRO A 545 -11.73 -7.99 -13.79
CA PRO A 545 -12.35 -7.44 -14.98
C PRO A 545 -13.45 -6.46 -14.62
N PHE A 546 -13.65 -5.46 -15.47
CA PHE A 546 -14.78 -4.56 -15.39
C PHE A 546 -15.16 -3.98 -16.75
N LYS A 547 -16.37 -3.44 -16.84
CA LYS A 547 -16.89 -2.83 -18.07
C LYS A 547 -17.19 -1.35 -17.87
N GLY A 548 -16.88 -0.56 -18.89
CA GLY A 548 -17.16 0.87 -18.90
C GLY A 548 -16.15 1.70 -18.11
N PRO A 549 -16.53 2.91 -17.65
CA PRO A 549 -15.65 3.76 -16.88
C PRO A 549 -15.27 3.11 -15.54
N TRP A 550 -14.05 3.34 -15.07
CA TRP A 550 -13.57 2.78 -13.80
C TRP A 550 -14.34 3.36 -12.60
N GLN A 551 -14.92 4.55 -12.73
CA GLN A 551 -15.73 5.20 -11.71
C GLN A 551 -16.93 4.34 -11.29
N ASP A 552 -17.54 3.62 -12.24
CA ASP A 552 -18.74 2.82 -12.03
C ASP A 552 -18.45 1.32 -11.86
N SER A 553 -17.17 0.91 -11.89
CA SER A 553 -16.80 -0.50 -11.94
C SER A 553 -16.66 -1.19 -10.59
N GLY A 554 -16.59 -0.44 -9.49
CA GLY A 554 -16.23 -0.97 -8.18
C GLY A 554 -14.76 -1.39 -8.06
N VAL A 555 -13.89 -1.10 -9.04
CA VAL A 555 -12.47 -1.49 -9.01
C VAL A 555 -11.75 -0.98 -7.77
N THR A 556 -11.98 0.28 -7.38
CA THR A 556 -11.36 0.88 -6.19
C THR A 556 -11.85 0.17 -4.92
N GLN A 557 -13.16 -0.08 -4.81
CA GLN A 557 -13.74 -0.81 -3.68
C GLN A 557 -13.21 -2.25 -3.59
N GLN A 558 -13.04 -2.91 -4.74
CA GLN A 558 -12.47 -4.26 -4.81
C GLN A 558 -10.99 -4.27 -4.42
N ALA A 559 -10.23 -3.25 -4.83
CA ALA A 559 -8.81 -3.11 -4.49
C ALA A 559 -8.59 -2.88 -2.99
N TRP A 560 -9.42 -2.03 -2.38
CA TRP A 560 -9.47 -1.86 -0.92
C TRP A 560 -9.90 -3.16 -0.24
N SER A 561 -10.91 -3.85 -0.77
CA SER A 561 -11.40 -5.10 -0.19
C SER A 561 -10.35 -6.21 -0.23
N TYR A 562 -9.55 -6.25 -1.28
CA TYR A 562 -8.43 -7.19 -1.42
C TYR A 562 -7.30 -6.91 -0.42
N ASN A 563 -7.13 -5.66 0.01
CA ASN A 563 -6.08 -5.27 0.96
C ASN A 563 -6.53 -5.27 2.43
N ALA A 564 -7.84 -5.24 2.71
CA ALA A 564 -8.40 -5.25 4.06
C ALA A 564 -9.16 -6.57 4.34
N PRO A 565 -8.54 -7.61 4.93
CA PRO A 565 -9.24 -8.84 5.31
C PRO A 565 -10.45 -8.59 6.22
N LEU A 566 -11.44 -9.47 6.20
CA LEU A 566 -12.56 -9.40 7.13
C LEU A 566 -12.12 -9.91 8.51
N PRO A 567 -12.19 -9.10 9.59
CA PRO A 567 -11.97 -9.60 10.94
C PRO A 567 -13.06 -10.61 11.32
N ALA A 568 -12.72 -11.64 12.07
CA ALA A 568 -13.68 -12.61 12.56
C ALA A 568 -13.33 -13.11 13.95
N VAL A 569 -14.36 -13.56 14.68
CA VAL A 569 -14.22 -14.11 16.03
C VAL A 569 -15.14 -15.31 16.20
N ALA A 570 -14.58 -16.43 16.65
CA ALA A 570 -15.34 -17.62 16.99
C ALA A 570 -15.94 -17.53 18.40
N ASP A 571 -16.88 -18.43 18.68
CA ASP A 571 -17.48 -18.67 19.99
C ASP A 571 -18.17 -17.44 20.57
N CYS A 572 -18.67 -16.60 19.68
CA CYS A 572 -19.41 -15.39 19.98
C CYS A 572 -20.77 -15.40 19.30
N THR A 573 -21.64 -14.45 19.68
CA THR A 573 -22.98 -14.38 19.10
C THR A 573 -22.90 -14.18 17.57
N PRO A 574 -23.58 -15.03 16.75
CA PRO A 574 -23.31 -15.08 15.31
C PRO A 574 -23.43 -13.74 14.59
N ALA A 575 -24.40 -12.89 14.93
CA ALA A 575 -24.54 -11.59 14.30
C ALA A 575 -24.81 -10.51 15.35
N VAL A 576 -24.20 -9.35 15.16
CA VAL A 576 -24.43 -8.15 15.96
C VAL A 576 -25.06 -7.04 15.12
N PRO A 577 -25.90 -6.18 15.73
CA PRO A 577 -26.36 -4.95 15.08
C PRO A 577 -25.17 -4.13 14.59
N SER A 578 -25.31 -3.50 13.41
CA SER A 578 -24.25 -2.65 12.82
C SER A 578 -23.86 -1.50 13.75
N MET A 579 -22.80 -0.79 13.39
CA MET A 579 -22.38 0.43 14.10
C MET A 579 -23.46 1.52 14.10
N GLY A 580 -24.50 1.42 13.27
CA GLY A 580 -25.46 2.49 13.01
C GLY A 580 -24.89 3.60 12.12
N LEU A 581 -23.68 3.43 11.60
CA LEU A 581 -23.04 4.32 10.63
C LEU A 581 -23.21 3.73 9.22
N GLY A 582 -23.64 4.55 8.27
CA GLY A 582 -23.88 4.12 6.89
C GLY A 582 -23.65 5.24 5.88
N LEU A 583 -23.24 4.88 4.67
CA LEU A 583 -22.99 5.81 3.58
C LEU A 583 -23.76 5.38 2.33
N SER A 584 -24.61 6.27 1.82
CA SER A 584 -25.24 6.11 0.51
C SER A 584 -24.50 7.00 -0.49
N ALA A 585 -23.61 6.39 -1.28
CA ALA A 585 -22.79 7.08 -2.25
C ALA A 585 -22.44 6.16 -3.44
N LYS A 586 -22.06 6.77 -4.57
CA LYS A 586 -21.55 6.05 -5.75
C LYS A 586 -20.03 6.13 -5.90
N GLY A 587 -19.46 7.32 -5.67
CA GLY A 587 -18.05 7.65 -5.87
C GLY A 587 -17.34 8.13 -4.60
N THR A 588 -17.92 7.89 -3.42
CA THR A 588 -17.42 8.34 -2.12
C THR A 588 -17.30 7.16 -1.16
N MET A 589 -16.23 7.13 -0.38
CA MET A 589 -15.97 6.11 0.63
C MET A 589 -15.65 6.74 1.98
N ILE A 590 -15.87 5.98 3.06
CA ILE A 590 -15.36 6.33 4.39
C ILE A 590 -13.93 5.77 4.50
N SER A 591 -12.95 6.63 4.76
CA SER A 591 -11.57 6.22 5.01
C SER A 591 -11.24 6.07 6.49
N THR A 592 -11.98 6.74 7.39
CA THR A 592 -11.67 6.73 8.82
C THR A 592 -12.94 6.81 9.65
N VAL A 593 -13.02 5.95 10.67
CA VAL A 593 -14.01 6.01 11.74
C VAL A 593 -13.28 5.86 13.08
N LYS A 594 -13.25 6.93 13.88
CA LYS A 594 -12.53 6.94 15.16
C LYS A 594 -13.27 7.77 16.20
N ARG A 595 -12.90 7.61 17.47
CA ARG A 595 -13.27 8.60 18.50
C ARG A 595 -12.46 9.88 18.29
N ALA A 596 -13.07 11.04 18.53
CA ALA A 596 -12.36 12.32 18.51
C ALA A 596 -11.21 12.33 19.53
N GLU A 597 -10.17 13.10 19.22
CA GLU A 597 -9.03 13.28 20.14
C GLU A 597 -9.47 13.98 21.44
N ASP A 598 -10.49 14.83 21.36
CA ASP A 598 -11.11 15.49 22.49
C ASP A 598 -12.60 15.10 22.67
N GLY A 599 -13.00 14.90 23.92
CA GLY A 599 -14.39 14.63 24.28
C GLY A 599 -14.94 13.29 23.77
N ASP A 600 -16.26 13.26 23.56
CA ASP A 600 -17.04 12.04 23.25
C ASP A 600 -17.74 12.14 21.90
N ALA A 601 -16.99 12.59 20.89
CA ALA A 601 -17.47 12.69 19.50
C ALA A 601 -16.96 11.52 18.65
N LEU A 602 -17.72 11.18 17.61
CA LEU A 602 -17.30 10.27 16.55
C LEU A 602 -16.76 11.10 15.37
N ILE A 603 -15.59 10.74 14.86
CA ILE A 603 -14.99 11.34 13.67
C ILE A 603 -15.16 10.38 12.50
N VAL A 604 -15.74 10.89 11.42
CA VAL A 604 -15.96 10.16 10.17
C VAL A 604 -15.30 10.94 9.04
N ARG A 605 -14.33 10.33 8.35
CA ARG A 605 -13.66 10.94 7.20
C ARG A 605 -14.14 10.28 5.91
N LEU A 606 -14.57 11.11 4.97
CA LEU A 606 -15.04 10.72 3.65
C LEU A 606 -14.11 11.29 2.58
N PHE A 607 -13.98 10.58 1.47
CA PHE A 607 -13.34 11.10 0.28
C PHE A 607 -14.08 10.66 -0.97
N GLU A 608 -14.25 11.59 -1.91
CA GLU A 608 -14.76 11.32 -3.25
C GLU A 608 -13.59 10.89 -4.12
N TYR A 609 -13.63 9.68 -4.69
CA TYR A 609 -12.51 9.10 -5.43
C TYR A 609 -12.74 9.09 -6.93
N ALA A 610 -13.98 9.33 -7.40
CA ALA A 610 -14.37 9.20 -8.80
C ALA A 610 -14.08 10.45 -9.64
N GLY A 611 -13.81 11.60 -9.01
CA GLY A 611 -13.57 12.87 -9.67
C GLY A 611 -14.80 13.48 -10.32
N GLN A 612 -16.01 13.02 -9.95
CA GLN A 612 -17.27 13.47 -10.55
C GLN A 612 -18.04 14.42 -9.63
N GLY A 613 -17.81 14.29 -8.31
CA GLY A 613 -18.59 14.99 -7.30
C GLY A 613 -20.01 14.40 -7.17
N GLU A 614 -20.55 14.46 -5.96
CA GLU A 614 -21.89 13.96 -5.66
C GLU A 614 -22.41 14.57 -4.36
N THR A 615 -23.72 14.46 -4.12
CA THR A 615 -24.30 14.70 -2.80
C THR A 615 -24.52 13.34 -2.15
N VAL A 616 -23.92 13.12 -0.98
CA VAL A 616 -23.99 11.85 -0.25
C VAL A 616 -24.85 11.99 1.00
N GLU A 617 -25.46 10.87 1.39
CA GLU A 617 -26.15 10.75 2.67
C GLU A 617 -25.32 9.91 3.63
N LEU A 618 -24.94 10.53 4.75
CA LEU A 618 -24.26 9.88 5.86
C LEU A 618 -25.28 9.64 6.98
N HIS A 619 -25.60 8.37 7.25
CA HIS A 619 -26.41 7.96 8.40
C HIS A 619 -25.52 7.84 9.63
N ILE A 620 -25.89 8.47 10.74
CA ILE A 620 -25.12 8.47 12.00
C ILE A 620 -25.73 7.54 13.06
N PRO A 621 -24.93 7.03 14.02
CA PRO A 621 -25.43 6.13 15.05
C PRO A 621 -26.55 6.73 15.91
N GLU A 622 -27.44 5.89 16.43
CA GLU A 622 -28.49 6.32 17.36
C GLU A 622 -27.91 7.05 18.58
N GLY A 623 -28.64 8.05 19.06
CA GLY A 623 -28.22 8.88 20.19
C GLY A 623 -27.24 10.00 19.82
N PHE A 624 -26.77 10.07 18.57
CA PHE A 624 -26.06 11.23 18.03
C PHE A 624 -27.03 12.20 17.35
N SER A 625 -26.93 13.48 17.66
CA SER A 625 -27.87 14.52 17.23
C SER A 625 -27.23 15.79 16.66
N LYS A 626 -25.91 15.96 16.83
CA LYS A 626 -25.17 17.13 16.32
C LYS A 626 -24.08 16.68 15.37
N ALA A 627 -23.90 17.43 14.29
CA ALA A 627 -22.84 17.20 13.33
C ALA A 627 -22.15 18.51 12.95
N GLN A 628 -20.84 18.43 12.72
CA GLN A 628 -20.01 19.56 12.33
C GLN A 628 -18.98 19.12 11.28
N LEU A 629 -18.76 19.94 10.26
CA LEU A 629 -17.56 19.85 9.44
C LEU A 629 -16.37 20.33 10.28
N VAL A 630 -15.28 19.59 10.20
CA VAL A 630 -13.99 19.94 10.79
C VAL A 630 -12.88 19.72 9.76
N ASN A 631 -11.74 20.37 9.97
CA ASN A 631 -10.55 20.08 9.16
C ASN A 631 -9.91 18.73 9.56
N LEU A 632 -8.81 18.35 8.89
CA LEU A 632 -8.15 17.06 9.13
C LEU A 632 -7.60 16.91 10.57
N LEU A 633 -7.41 18.02 11.29
CA LEU A 633 -6.96 18.09 12.68
C LEU A 633 -8.13 18.20 13.67
N GLU A 634 -9.37 17.95 13.23
CA GLU A 634 -10.60 18.01 14.04
C GLU A 634 -10.96 19.42 14.55
N ARG A 635 -10.41 20.47 13.92
CA ARG A 635 -10.58 21.87 14.32
C ARG A 635 -11.51 22.63 13.39
N GLN A 636 -11.85 23.86 13.80
CA GLN A 636 -12.67 24.83 13.05
C GLN A 636 -14.07 24.29 12.72
N PRO A 637 -14.87 23.96 13.76
CA PRO A 637 -16.18 23.34 13.56
C PRO A 637 -17.13 24.29 12.81
N SER A 638 -17.77 23.76 11.77
CA SER A 638 -18.87 24.40 11.06
C SER A 638 -20.12 23.52 11.12
N PRO A 639 -21.26 24.00 11.65
CA PRO A 639 -22.45 23.16 11.84
C PRO A 639 -22.98 22.51 10.56
N LEU A 640 -23.41 21.26 10.66
CA LEU A 640 -24.17 20.53 9.64
C LEU A 640 -25.57 20.21 10.15
N PRO A 641 -26.62 20.40 9.33
CA PRO A 641 -27.97 19.99 9.70
C PRO A 641 -28.08 18.46 9.75
N VAL A 642 -28.66 17.96 10.84
CA VAL A 642 -29.00 16.55 11.02
C VAL A 642 -30.52 16.41 10.89
N ASN A 643 -30.98 15.53 10.01
CA ASN A 643 -32.40 15.22 9.84
C ASN A 643 -32.57 13.70 9.97
N ASP A 644 -33.40 13.23 10.90
CA ASP A 644 -33.69 11.80 11.09
C ASP A 644 -32.43 10.90 11.11
N HIS A 645 -31.41 11.30 11.88
CA HIS A 645 -30.10 10.63 11.97
C HIS A 645 -29.34 10.54 10.63
N SER A 646 -29.62 11.42 9.67
CA SER A 646 -28.87 11.56 8.44
C SER A 646 -28.33 12.97 8.21
N ILE A 647 -27.20 13.03 7.51
CA ILE A 647 -26.49 14.26 7.13
C ILE A 647 -26.29 14.24 5.62
N GLN A 648 -26.72 15.30 4.94
CA GLN A 648 -26.45 15.50 3.52
C GLN A 648 -25.15 16.28 3.35
N ILE A 649 -24.22 15.75 2.56
CA ILE A 649 -22.89 16.33 2.37
C ILE A 649 -22.62 16.49 0.87
N GLU A 650 -22.28 17.71 0.46
CA GLU A 650 -21.82 17.97 -0.90
C GLU A 650 -20.32 17.65 -1.05
N MET A 651 -20.04 16.63 -1.85
CA MET A 651 -18.71 16.19 -2.24
C MET A 651 -18.37 16.78 -3.61
N LYS A 652 -17.35 17.64 -3.67
CA LYS A 652 -16.76 18.09 -4.95
C LYS A 652 -15.83 16.99 -5.49
N PRO A 653 -15.47 17.01 -6.78
CA PRO A 653 -14.44 16.11 -7.32
C PRO A 653 -13.19 16.04 -6.44
N PHE A 654 -12.78 14.84 -6.05
CA PHE A 654 -11.61 14.55 -5.21
C PHE A 654 -11.62 15.20 -3.81
N LYS A 655 -12.79 15.62 -3.32
CA LYS A 655 -12.90 16.30 -2.03
C LYS A 655 -12.75 15.33 -0.87
N LEU A 656 -11.97 15.74 0.13
CA LEU A 656 -11.95 15.12 1.45
C LEU A 656 -12.83 15.92 2.42
N VAL A 657 -13.65 15.23 3.21
CA VAL A 657 -14.52 15.81 4.24
C VAL A 657 -14.32 15.06 5.55
N THR A 658 -14.16 15.79 6.65
CA THR A 658 -14.18 15.20 8.00
C THR A 658 -15.40 15.73 8.75
N VAL A 659 -16.21 14.80 9.25
CA VAL A 659 -17.43 15.09 10.02
C VAL A 659 -17.20 14.66 11.47
N ARG A 660 -17.42 15.60 12.39
CA ARG A 660 -17.50 15.36 13.83
C ARG A 660 -18.97 15.21 14.21
N VAL A 661 -19.33 14.10 14.83
CA VAL A 661 -20.69 13.78 15.26
C VAL A 661 -20.74 13.65 16.77
N GLU A 662 -21.68 14.31 17.43
CA GLU A 662 -21.84 14.34 18.89
C GLU A 662 -23.27 13.98 19.31
N LYS A 663 -23.40 13.55 20.58
CA LYS A 663 -24.68 13.24 21.22
C LYS A 663 -25.60 14.44 21.37
#